data_AF-A0A812XPT4-F1
#
_entry.id   AF-A0A812XPT4-F1
#
_cell.length_a   1.000
_cell.length_b   1.000
_cell.length_c   1.000
_cell.angle_alpha   90.00
_cell.angle_beta   90.00
_cell.angle_gamma   90.00
#
_symmetry.space_group_name_H-M   'P 1'
#
loop_
_entity.id
_entity.type
_entity.pdbx_description
1 polymer ?
#
loop_
_entity_poly.entity_id
_entity_poly.type
_entity_poly.pdbx_seq_one_letter_code
_entity_poly.pdbx_strand_id
1 'polypeptide(L)'
;MGDVARGFASGFGVGGVVEDELGERCRGVVGGAAGEDFGALLVESGEAFDGFADVGLREAALEFGVGDSHFGAGGSEGDFGVGEEVDELRVVFGDAVRCRWCRHGVDHTTPWAGVQVDSLECWIVAQGRRVADEEEHRGTGAIDAAVDGDEVVVAPGVYFEKLTLQGKNLTLTGVQTALDGTDLGGNSMLYLSGVGDSTLIRGITFQNSTGASTRGGGITVEHSGSPIFMDCVFQSNWSPWGGAARVDFQSEPIFVNCQFVNNVANFAGAIFVTGQSVPQIYNCVFKGNSGGLSGGAMWILSGSSTIAGCLFADNRARDGGAITNNGASRIISCTFTGNESYGATGVNGGGILNGNSASNIPVIANCILWNNIPNQLDAYRGTIVHVAACIVEGGAFGQGILDADPLFADPDTCDYSLLPGSPAIDAGLNDELPPQIAIDLNGDPRFADDPCSPNTGAGDGPIVDIGAQEFQGTSDFCAGDCDSSGAVDFNDLVEMLFAFGPSDECRCDADESGTVDFNDLVAALGIAMQRLAALAVCLLPALAHAAVINVPADHATIQGAIDAAVSGDEIVLSAGTYSEELDLGSKNLILRAAAGERGAVVLDGQNSFRIMSITGGQGSSTLIDGITFTNGHAEDAGALEIIGASPTLRRCTFVANTSQEDGGALAVFGSNATFADCLFENNTALDDGGAIVISFSEAAFDRCVFRGNQASSDGGVFNCSGSANHTVSNSLFVGNHGATGGAVFVLESDPTYINCTFVENTTVFSGDSFDLSDTPGGTVTVTNCILWNGDSDEISGMGVAIVKDSVVQGGFMGMGVIENDPLFVDPMTADFRLASASPALDEGDNTAVPGGALTDLDGNPRVVGGIVDLGAYEFQGATVCAGDCDNSGAVDFNDLVSMLFEFGNMSDARCDADSSGSVDFNDLVAALFLFGPCA
;
A
#
# COMPACT_ATOMS: atom_id res chain seq x y z
N MET A 1 6.69 19.34 -54.50
CA MET A 1 5.56 19.06 -55.42
C MET A 1 4.56 18.29 -54.57
N GLY A 2 3.59 18.95 -53.93
CA GLY A 2 2.38 19.53 -54.52
C GLY A 2 1.23 18.63 -54.03
N ASP A 3 0.57 18.97 -52.93
CA ASP A 3 -0.62 19.84 -52.85
C ASP A 3 -1.94 19.02 -52.93
N VAL A 4 -2.79 19.24 -51.91
CA VAL A 4 -4.25 19.49 -52.02
C VAL A 4 -5.12 18.27 -52.41
N ALA A 5 -6.33 18.02 -51.88
CA ALA A 5 -7.10 18.46 -50.73
C ALA A 5 -8.42 17.66 -50.76
N ARG A 6 -9.11 17.66 -49.61
CA ARG A 6 -10.58 17.78 -49.44
C ARG A 6 -11.49 16.79 -50.18
N GLY A 7 -12.12 15.94 -49.35
CA GLY A 7 -13.54 16.04 -49.04
C GLY A 7 -14.53 15.47 -50.05
N PHE A 8 -15.42 14.59 -49.59
CA PHE A 8 -16.83 14.93 -49.35
C PHE A 8 -17.58 13.72 -48.80
N ALA A 9 -18.50 14.01 -47.89
CA ALA A 9 -19.40 13.10 -47.22
C ALA A 9 -20.63 12.71 -48.06
N SER A 10 -21.48 11.86 -47.47
CA SER A 10 -22.82 11.37 -47.85
C SER A 10 -22.81 10.11 -48.74
N GLY A 11 -23.55 9.03 -48.46
CA GLY A 11 -24.73 8.83 -47.64
C GLY A 11 -25.79 8.11 -48.51
N PHE A 12 -26.50 7.11 -47.93
CA PHE A 12 -27.48 6.17 -48.53
C PHE A 12 -26.86 4.99 -49.32
N GLY A 13 -27.25 3.73 -49.17
CA GLY A 13 -28.33 3.07 -48.43
C GLY A 13 -28.75 1.78 -49.15
N VAL A 14 -28.86 0.69 -48.38
CA VAL A 14 -29.67 -0.54 -48.61
C VAL A 14 -29.18 -1.62 -49.59
N GLY A 15 -28.92 -2.83 -49.04
CA GLY A 15 -29.50 -4.09 -49.54
C GLY A 15 -28.53 -5.20 -50.00
N GLY A 16 -28.44 -6.31 -49.26
CA GLY A 16 -27.88 -7.57 -49.75
C GLY A 16 -27.59 -8.63 -48.67
N VAL A 17 -28.57 -9.52 -48.44
CA VAL A 17 -28.46 -10.79 -47.68
C VAL A 17 -27.83 -11.87 -48.58
N VAL A 18 -26.99 -12.77 -48.05
CA VAL A 18 -26.97 -14.26 -48.27
C VAL A 18 -26.02 -14.92 -47.24
N GLU A 19 -26.48 -16.07 -46.73
CA GLU A 19 -25.98 -16.97 -45.67
C GLU A 19 -24.76 -17.86 -46.02
N ASP A 20 -24.18 -18.43 -44.95
CA ASP A 20 -23.70 -19.80 -44.67
C ASP A 20 -22.81 -20.60 -45.64
N GLU A 21 -21.72 -21.15 -45.08
CA GLU A 21 -21.55 -22.58 -44.73
C GLU A 21 -20.09 -22.84 -44.31
N LEU A 22 -19.85 -23.69 -43.31
CA LEU A 22 -18.81 -24.73 -43.35
C LEU A 22 -18.84 -25.65 -42.12
N GLY A 23 -19.11 -26.93 -42.38
CA GLY A 23 -18.74 -28.05 -41.53
C GLY A 23 -18.18 -29.19 -42.40
N GLU A 24 -17.21 -29.94 -41.89
CA GLU A 24 -17.22 -31.43 -41.81
C GLU A 24 -15.84 -32.04 -41.45
N ARG A 25 -15.86 -32.86 -40.37
CA ARG A 25 -15.32 -34.24 -40.22
C ARG A 25 -13.81 -34.55 -40.15
N CYS A 26 -13.43 -35.34 -39.12
CA CYS A 26 -13.15 -36.79 -39.24
C CYS A 26 -13.21 -37.57 -37.89
N ARG A 27 -13.75 -38.80 -37.96
CA ARG A 27 -13.87 -39.90 -36.95
C ARG A 27 -12.54 -40.71 -36.88
N GLY A 28 -12.20 -41.64 -35.98
CA GLY A 28 -12.79 -42.47 -34.90
C GLY A 28 -11.64 -43.39 -34.35
N VAL A 29 -11.73 -44.13 -33.24
CA VAL A 29 -12.21 -45.53 -33.12
C VAL A 29 -12.22 -46.00 -31.63
N VAL A 30 -13.41 -46.45 -31.20
CA VAL A 30 -13.87 -47.53 -30.28
C VAL A 30 -12.88 -48.43 -29.49
N GLY A 31 -13.23 -48.66 -28.21
CA GLY A 31 -13.01 -49.92 -27.47
C GLY A 31 -13.71 -49.91 -26.10
N GLY A 32 -14.58 -50.88 -25.80
CA GLY A 32 -15.33 -50.97 -24.54
C GLY A 32 -15.15 -52.30 -23.80
N ALA A 33 -15.41 -52.30 -22.49
CA ALA A 33 -15.72 -53.43 -21.59
C ALA A 33 -16.04 -52.83 -20.19
N ALA A 34 -17.26 -52.93 -19.65
CA ALA A 34 -17.80 -54.01 -18.82
C ALA A 34 -17.22 -54.11 -17.38
N GLY A 35 -18.03 -53.66 -16.41
CA GLY A 35 -18.47 -54.45 -15.24
C GLY A 35 -17.49 -54.88 -14.13
N GLU A 36 -17.83 -54.43 -12.92
CA GLU A 36 -17.74 -55.10 -11.60
C GLU A 36 -16.47 -54.97 -10.74
N ASP A 37 -16.78 -54.91 -9.42
CA ASP A 37 -16.02 -55.20 -8.20
C ASP A 37 -15.03 -54.17 -7.60
N PHE A 38 -15.46 -53.55 -6.49
CA PHE A 38 -14.62 -53.40 -5.30
C PHE A 38 -15.41 -53.78 -4.04
N GLY A 39 -15.05 -54.94 -3.48
CA GLY A 39 -15.44 -55.39 -2.16
C GLY A 39 -14.23 -55.38 -1.21
N ALA A 40 -14.38 -54.60 -0.14
CA ALA A 40 -14.10 -54.90 1.27
C ALA A 40 -12.66 -55.15 1.82
N LEU A 41 -12.52 -54.62 3.06
CA LEU A 41 -11.71 -55.07 4.21
C LEU A 41 -10.19 -54.75 4.15
N LEU A 42 -9.50 -54.24 5.17
CA LEU A 42 -9.60 -54.28 6.65
C LEU A 42 -8.84 -53.06 7.25
N VAL A 43 -9.35 -52.53 8.36
CA VAL A 43 -8.59 -51.72 9.33
C VAL A 43 -8.39 -52.58 10.58
N GLU A 44 -7.15 -52.70 11.06
CA GLU A 44 -6.82 -53.09 12.43
C GLU A 44 -6.11 -51.93 13.14
N SER A 45 -6.56 -51.70 14.36
CA SER A 45 -6.28 -50.63 15.30
C SER A 45 -5.00 -50.81 16.13
N GLY A 46 -4.43 -49.71 16.62
CA GLY A 46 -3.48 -49.70 17.74
C GLY A 46 -3.38 -48.31 18.39
N GLU A 47 -3.71 -48.25 19.69
CA GLU A 47 -3.75 -47.11 20.63
C GLU A 47 -2.33 -46.52 20.88
N ALA A 48 -2.06 -45.33 21.48
CA ALA A 48 -2.60 -44.76 22.71
C ALA A 48 -1.85 -43.43 23.12
N PHE A 49 -2.58 -42.46 23.74
CA PHE A 49 -2.18 -41.48 24.80
C PHE A 49 -1.22 -40.31 24.45
N ASP A 50 -1.33 -39.05 24.92
CA ASP A 50 -2.18 -38.35 25.92
C ASP A 50 -2.00 -36.81 25.79
N GLY A 51 -3.01 -36.00 26.18
CA GLY A 51 -2.77 -34.69 26.83
C GLY A 51 -3.43 -33.41 26.29
N PHE A 52 -4.63 -33.10 26.82
CA PHE A 52 -5.25 -31.78 27.09
C PHE A 52 -5.31 -30.68 26.00
N ALA A 53 -6.37 -29.91 25.81
CA ALA A 53 -7.78 -29.91 26.16
C ALA A 53 -8.31 -28.62 25.52
N ASP A 54 -9.22 -28.72 24.53
CA ASP A 54 -10.08 -27.59 24.21
C ASP A 54 -11.51 -28.06 23.90
N VAL A 55 -12.44 -27.22 24.35
CA VAL A 55 -13.89 -27.40 24.42
C VAL A 55 -14.43 -27.22 22.99
N GLY A 56 -15.22 -28.09 22.35
CA GLY A 56 -16.20 -29.05 22.83
C GLY A 56 -17.53 -28.79 22.13
N LEU A 57 -17.66 -29.15 20.84
CA LEU A 57 -18.96 -29.37 20.18
C LEU A 57 -18.95 -30.76 19.54
N ARG A 58 -19.76 -31.67 20.09
CA ARG A 58 -19.99 -33.03 19.59
C ARG A 58 -21.29 -33.08 18.79
N GLU A 59 -21.22 -33.53 17.54
CA GLU A 59 -22.33 -34.24 16.89
C GLU A 59 -22.34 -35.71 17.34
N ALA A 60 -23.52 -36.27 17.57
CA ALA A 60 -23.72 -37.69 17.86
C ALA A 60 -24.71 -38.29 16.85
N ALA A 61 -24.23 -39.32 16.14
CA ALA A 61 -25.01 -40.26 15.35
C ALA A 61 -25.94 -41.12 16.23
N LEU A 62 -27.05 -41.63 15.68
CA LEU A 62 -27.49 -43.02 15.92
C LEU A 62 -28.60 -43.51 14.98
N GLU A 63 -28.43 -44.78 14.60
CA GLU A 63 -29.19 -45.63 13.69
C GLU A 63 -30.58 -46.08 14.21
N PHE A 64 -31.48 -46.44 13.29
CA PHE A 64 -32.73 -47.14 13.59
C PHE A 64 -32.58 -48.67 13.51
N GLY A 65 -32.98 -49.35 14.59
CA GLY A 65 -33.29 -50.78 14.62
C GLY A 65 -34.79 -51.07 14.43
N VAL A 66 -35.09 -52.15 13.72
CA VAL A 66 -36.43 -52.63 13.32
C VAL A 66 -37.10 -53.44 14.44
N GLY A 67 -38.42 -53.31 14.60
CA GLY A 67 -39.24 -54.22 15.42
C GLY A 67 -40.74 -54.10 15.16
N ASP A 68 -41.33 -55.11 14.53
CA ASP A 68 -42.77 -55.31 14.30
C ASP A 68 -43.55 -55.57 15.60
N SER A 69 -44.80 -55.04 15.70
CA SER A 69 -46.00 -55.83 16.08
C SER A 69 -47.30 -55.01 16.16
N HIS A 70 -48.20 -55.28 15.20
CA HIS A 70 -49.62 -55.66 15.33
C HIS A 70 -50.63 -55.03 16.33
N PHE A 71 -51.76 -54.60 15.71
CA PHE A 71 -53.18 -54.63 16.12
C PHE A 71 -53.74 -53.63 17.16
N GLY A 72 -54.84 -52.94 16.76
CA GLY A 72 -55.92 -52.53 17.67
C GLY A 72 -56.65 -51.25 17.30
N ALA A 73 -57.89 -51.38 16.83
CA ALA A 73 -58.81 -50.30 16.46
C ALA A 73 -59.52 -49.64 17.66
N GLY A 74 -60.01 -48.40 17.49
CA GLY A 74 -61.20 -47.89 18.18
C GLY A 74 -61.15 -46.43 18.63
N GLY A 75 -62.05 -45.61 18.09
CA GLY A 75 -62.17 -44.15 18.33
C GLY A 75 -62.52 -43.75 19.77
N SER A 76 -62.33 -42.48 20.11
CA SER A 76 -63.40 -41.51 20.42
C SER A 76 -62.83 -40.15 20.88
N GLU A 77 -63.70 -39.16 20.86
CA GLU A 77 -63.55 -37.71 21.05
C GLU A 77 -62.86 -37.23 22.34
N GLY A 78 -62.34 -35.99 22.31
CA GLY A 78 -62.53 -35.04 23.42
C GLY A 78 -61.29 -34.41 24.07
N ASP A 79 -61.13 -33.11 23.80
CA ASP A 79 -60.66 -32.02 24.68
C ASP A 79 -59.21 -31.94 25.24
N PHE A 80 -58.54 -30.89 24.72
CA PHE A 80 -57.63 -29.90 25.32
C PHE A 80 -57.06 -30.11 26.74
N GLY A 81 -55.74 -29.97 26.84
CA GLY A 81 -55.08 -29.48 28.06
C GLY A 81 -53.56 -29.68 28.15
N VAL A 82 -52.81 -28.69 27.65
CA VAL A 82 -51.54 -28.11 28.18
C VAL A 82 -50.33 -29.00 28.54
N GLY A 83 -49.16 -28.61 28.02
CA GLY A 83 -47.79 -29.00 28.45
C GLY A 83 -46.82 -28.75 27.30
N GLU A 84 -46.15 -27.59 27.27
CA GLU A 84 -44.71 -27.43 27.58
C GLU A 84 -43.82 -28.29 26.65
N GLU A 85 -43.10 -27.63 25.74
CA GLU A 85 -41.62 -27.60 25.67
C GLU A 85 -41.03 -29.03 25.46
N VAL A 86 -40.29 -29.33 24.39
CA VAL A 86 -38.96 -28.81 24.06
C VAL A 86 -38.63 -29.22 22.61
N ASP A 87 -37.76 -28.42 21.99
CA ASP A 87 -36.85 -28.64 20.85
C ASP A 87 -36.53 -30.11 20.45
N GLU A 88 -36.14 -30.48 19.22
CA GLU A 88 -35.06 -29.86 18.43
C GLU A 88 -34.93 -30.53 17.03
N LEU A 89 -34.25 -29.80 16.14
CA LEU A 89 -33.31 -30.24 15.09
C LEU A 89 -33.76 -30.96 13.80
N ARG A 90 -33.63 -30.21 12.71
CA ARG A 90 -33.43 -30.68 11.33
C ARG A 90 -31.97 -31.09 11.12
N VAL A 91 -31.73 -32.14 10.33
CA VAL A 91 -30.62 -32.19 9.37
C VAL A 91 -31.16 -32.65 8.01
N VAL A 92 -30.88 -31.85 6.99
CA VAL A 92 -31.09 -32.02 5.54
C VAL A 92 -29.80 -32.68 5.00
N PHE A 93 -29.82 -33.64 4.07
CA PHE A 93 -29.73 -33.39 2.62
C PHE A 93 -30.14 -34.63 1.81
N GLY A 94 -30.71 -34.37 0.63
CA GLY A 94 -31.00 -35.37 -0.39
C GLY A 94 -32.20 -34.97 -1.24
N ASP A 95 -31.92 -34.34 -2.39
CA ASP A 95 -32.87 -33.83 -3.38
C ASP A 95 -34.01 -34.80 -3.73
N ALA A 96 -35.25 -34.38 -3.45
CA ALA A 96 -36.44 -34.74 -4.20
C ALA A 96 -37.67 -33.98 -3.69
N VAL A 97 -37.84 -32.70 -4.08
CA VAL A 97 -39.17 -32.10 -4.01
C VAL A 97 -39.99 -32.65 -5.19
N ARG A 98 -40.82 -33.67 -4.90
CA ARG A 98 -41.90 -34.06 -5.82
C ARG A 98 -42.92 -32.92 -5.88
N CYS A 99 -42.83 -32.08 -6.90
CA CYS A 99 -43.89 -31.16 -7.26
C CYS A 99 -45.10 -31.96 -7.78
N ARG A 100 -46.31 -31.65 -7.29
CA ARG A 100 -47.57 -32.36 -7.62
C ARG A 100 -48.13 -31.99 -9.01
N TRP A 101 -47.31 -31.47 -9.93
CA TRP A 101 -47.75 -31.01 -11.25
C TRP A 101 -46.87 -31.45 -12.43
N CYS A 102 -46.47 -32.72 -12.49
CA CYS A 102 -46.06 -33.32 -13.78
C CYS A 102 -46.54 -34.78 -13.88
N ARG A 103 -47.81 -34.98 -14.20
CA ARG A 103 -48.23 -36.22 -14.87
C ARG A 103 -47.98 -36.01 -16.35
N HIS A 104 -46.73 -36.18 -16.81
CA HIS A 104 -46.24 -36.61 -18.13
C HIS A 104 -44.72 -36.40 -18.12
N GLY A 105 -43.96 -37.49 -18.26
CA GLY A 105 -42.50 -37.46 -18.16
C GLY A 105 -41.85 -36.78 -19.36
N VAL A 106 -40.89 -35.91 -19.07
CA VAL A 106 -39.81 -35.51 -19.99
C VAL A 106 -38.54 -35.33 -19.15
N ASP A 107 -37.43 -35.80 -19.72
CA ASP A 107 -36.08 -35.89 -19.18
C ASP A 107 -35.43 -34.50 -19.02
N HIS A 108 -34.69 -34.25 -17.93
CA HIS A 108 -34.11 -32.94 -17.59
C HIS A 108 -32.64 -32.86 -18.01
N THR A 109 -32.38 -32.37 -19.23
CA THR A 109 -31.06 -31.89 -19.67
C THR A 109 -31.13 -30.68 -20.62
N THR A 110 -32.24 -29.93 -20.64
CA THR A 110 -32.38 -28.69 -21.45
C THR A 110 -32.54 -27.44 -20.58
N PRO A 111 -31.98 -26.28 -21.00
CA PRO A 111 -32.11 -25.02 -20.28
C PRO A 111 -33.59 -24.59 -20.23
N TRP A 112 -34.04 -24.08 -19.09
CA TRP A 112 -35.39 -23.58 -18.88
C TRP A 112 -35.64 -22.29 -19.66
N ALA A 113 -35.98 -22.41 -20.93
CA ALA A 113 -36.58 -21.34 -21.70
C ALA A 113 -38.12 -21.40 -21.54
N GLY A 114 -38.69 -20.46 -20.79
CA GLY A 114 -40.04 -19.96 -21.08
C GLY A 114 -41.22 -20.41 -20.22
N VAL A 115 -41.10 -20.54 -18.90
CA VAL A 115 -42.29 -20.48 -18.02
C VAL A 115 -42.46 -19.03 -17.58
N GLN A 116 -43.33 -18.28 -18.28
CA GLN A 116 -43.77 -16.95 -17.85
C GLN A 116 -44.72 -17.10 -16.68
N VAL A 117 -44.42 -16.44 -15.56
CA VAL A 117 -45.33 -16.35 -14.42
C VAL A 117 -45.88 -14.93 -14.38
N ASP A 118 -47.16 -14.78 -14.72
CA ASP A 118 -47.85 -13.48 -14.78
C ASP A 118 -48.09 -12.87 -13.38
N SER A 119 -47.80 -13.60 -12.30
CA SER A 119 -47.96 -13.12 -10.93
C SER A 119 -47.02 -13.76 -9.92
N LEU A 120 -46.51 -13.00 -8.94
CA LEU A 120 -45.66 -13.50 -7.85
C LEU A 120 -46.35 -14.61 -7.06
N GLU A 121 -45.87 -15.85 -7.13
CA GLU A 121 -46.33 -16.95 -6.27
C GLU A 121 -45.49 -16.96 -5.00
N CYS A 122 -46.13 -16.65 -3.88
CA CYS A 122 -45.43 -16.41 -2.62
C CYS A 122 -46.23 -16.92 -1.42
N TRP A 123 -45.51 -17.31 -0.38
CA TRP A 123 -46.06 -17.80 0.89
C TRP A 123 -45.56 -16.92 2.02
N ILE A 124 -46.43 -16.61 2.99
CA ILE A 124 -46.04 -15.90 4.21
C ILE A 124 -45.64 -16.95 5.27
N VAL A 125 -44.44 -16.78 5.82
CA VAL A 125 -43.91 -17.54 6.94
C VAL A 125 -43.79 -16.58 8.13
N ALA A 126 -44.78 -16.65 9.02
CA ALA A 126 -44.83 -15.83 10.22
C ALA A 126 -44.18 -16.59 11.38
N GLN A 127 -43.10 -16.04 11.96
CA GLN A 127 -42.43 -16.55 13.18
C GLN A 127 -42.40 -18.08 13.32
N GLY A 128 -41.88 -18.78 12.30
CA GLY A 128 -41.70 -20.24 12.31
C GLY A 128 -42.94 -21.07 11.92
N ARG A 129 -44.04 -20.46 11.49
CA ARG A 129 -45.22 -21.14 10.93
C ARG A 129 -45.47 -20.67 9.50
N ARG A 130 -45.49 -21.61 8.54
CA ARG A 130 -46.08 -21.35 7.22
C ARG A 130 -47.55 -21.03 7.43
N VAL A 131 -48.01 -19.84 7.05
CA VAL A 131 -49.44 -19.53 7.02
C VAL A 131 -50.01 -20.30 5.83
N ALA A 132 -50.46 -21.53 6.11
CA ALA A 132 -51.10 -22.42 5.16
C ALA A 132 -52.62 -22.17 5.11
N ASP A 133 -53.03 -20.90 5.16
CA ASP A 133 -54.39 -20.57 4.73
C ASP A 133 -54.39 -20.68 3.20
N GLU A 134 -55.40 -21.37 2.65
CA GLU A 134 -55.50 -21.88 1.28
C GLU A 134 -55.49 -20.82 0.15
N GLU A 135 -54.98 -19.62 0.39
CA GLU A 135 -54.84 -18.56 -0.60
C GLU A 135 -53.37 -18.39 -1.00
N GLU A 136 -52.97 -19.06 -2.08
CA GLU A 136 -51.84 -18.61 -2.90
C GLU A 136 -52.04 -17.12 -3.22
N HIS A 137 -51.24 -16.26 -2.61
CA HIS A 137 -51.28 -14.84 -2.93
C HIS A 137 -50.60 -14.63 -4.28
N ARG A 138 -51.35 -14.09 -5.23
CA ARG A 138 -50.86 -13.65 -6.55
C ARG A 138 -50.62 -12.15 -6.51
N GLY A 139 -49.52 -11.67 -7.07
CA GLY A 139 -49.22 -10.23 -7.06
C GLY A 139 -48.47 -9.78 -5.81
N THR A 140 -48.59 -8.50 -5.47
CA THR A 140 -48.09 -7.93 -4.21
C THR A 140 -48.82 -8.43 -2.96
N GLY A 141 -49.83 -9.31 -3.11
CA GLY A 141 -50.75 -9.71 -2.06
C GLY A 141 -50.10 -10.28 -0.80
N ALA A 142 -49.02 -11.07 -0.92
CA ALA A 142 -48.32 -11.58 0.27
C ALA A 142 -47.57 -10.48 1.01
N ILE A 143 -46.95 -9.54 0.28
CA ILE A 143 -46.26 -8.38 0.87
C ILE A 143 -47.26 -7.43 1.52
N ASP A 144 -48.43 -7.26 0.91
CA ASP A 144 -49.51 -6.43 1.43
C ASP A 144 -50.07 -7.01 2.74
N ALA A 145 -50.22 -8.34 2.82
CA ALA A 145 -50.71 -9.06 3.99
C ALA A 145 -49.65 -9.28 5.09
N ALA A 146 -48.36 -9.30 4.75
CA ALA A 146 -47.27 -9.48 5.70
C ALA A 146 -47.13 -8.28 6.66
N VAL A 147 -46.72 -8.60 7.90
CA VAL A 147 -46.38 -7.65 8.96
C VAL A 147 -44.90 -7.73 9.31
N ASP A 148 -44.39 -6.74 10.06
CA ASP A 148 -42.97 -6.67 10.40
C ASP A 148 -42.46 -7.95 11.06
N GLY A 149 -41.32 -8.44 10.57
CA GLY A 149 -40.67 -9.69 10.99
C GLY A 149 -41.14 -10.95 10.26
N ASP A 150 -42.14 -10.86 9.37
CA ASP A 150 -42.53 -11.99 8.53
C ASP A 150 -41.49 -12.27 7.43
N GLU A 151 -41.35 -13.54 7.06
CA GLU A 151 -40.62 -13.97 5.86
C GLU A 151 -41.62 -14.28 4.73
N VAL A 152 -41.45 -13.63 3.58
CA VAL A 152 -42.15 -13.95 2.34
C VAL A 152 -41.20 -14.78 1.47
N VAL A 153 -41.52 -16.05 1.29
CA VAL A 153 -40.76 -16.96 0.42
C VAL A 153 -41.37 -16.94 -0.97
N VAL A 154 -40.59 -16.55 -1.96
CA VAL A 154 -40.99 -16.48 -3.36
C VAL A 154 -40.63 -17.79 -4.07
N ALA A 155 -41.59 -18.35 -4.81
CA ALA A 155 -41.33 -19.58 -5.56
C ALA A 155 -40.32 -19.33 -6.70
N PRO A 156 -39.58 -20.37 -7.14
CA PRO A 156 -38.74 -20.29 -8.34
C PRO A 156 -39.53 -19.81 -9.56
N GLY A 157 -38.98 -18.85 -10.32
CA GLY A 157 -39.68 -18.29 -11.48
C GLY A 157 -39.23 -16.88 -11.85
N VAL A 158 -39.74 -16.39 -12.99
CA VAL A 158 -39.54 -15.02 -13.48
C VAL A 158 -40.83 -14.24 -13.35
N TYR A 159 -40.77 -13.07 -12.73
CA TYR A 159 -41.91 -12.27 -12.32
C TYR A 159 -41.81 -10.84 -12.84
N PHE A 160 -42.90 -10.35 -13.43
CA PHE A 160 -42.98 -9.02 -14.06
C PHE A 160 -43.78 -8.06 -13.18
N GLU A 161 -43.28 -7.84 -11.96
CA GLU A 161 -43.98 -7.04 -10.95
C GLU A 161 -43.08 -5.98 -10.33
N LYS A 162 -43.72 -4.95 -9.77
CA LYS A 162 -43.05 -3.95 -8.94
C LYS A 162 -43.45 -4.14 -7.49
N LEU A 163 -42.46 -4.19 -6.63
CA LEU A 163 -42.62 -4.36 -5.20
C LEU A 163 -42.30 -3.05 -4.48
N THR A 164 -42.99 -2.81 -3.37
CA THR A 164 -42.78 -1.60 -2.56
C THR A 164 -42.84 -1.98 -1.09
N LEU A 165 -41.76 -1.68 -0.36
CA LEU A 165 -41.68 -1.79 1.09
C LEU A 165 -41.54 -0.37 1.66
N GLN A 166 -42.62 0.14 2.27
CA GLN A 166 -42.63 1.45 2.91
C GLN A 166 -42.84 1.27 4.41
N GLY A 167 -41.75 1.39 5.18
CA GLY A 167 -41.74 1.20 6.62
C GLY A 167 -42.13 -0.21 7.08
N LYS A 168 -42.14 -1.20 6.17
CA LYS A 168 -42.39 -2.60 6.45
C LYS A 168 -41.08 -3.37 6.47
N ASN A 169 -40.75 -3.98 7.60
CA ASN A 169 -39.51 -4.74 7.79
C ASN A 169 -39.76 -6.23 7.56
N LEU A 170 -39.46 -6.72 6.36
CA LEU A 170 -39.75 -8.10 5.94
C LEU A 170 -38.48 -8.83 5.53
N THR A 171 -38.49 -10.16 5.65
CA THR A 171 -37.54 -11.01 4.93
C THR A 171 -38.15 -11.45 3.60
N LEU A 172 -37.51 -11.18 2.47
CA LEU A 172 -37.88 -11.67 1.14
C LEU A 172 -36.86 -12.71 0.68
N THR A 173 -37.27 -13.96 0.54
CA THR A 173 -36.40 -15.08 0.15
C THR A 173 -36.78 -15.62 -1.20
N GLY A 174 -35.87 -15.52 -2.17
CA GLY A 174 -35.97 -16.17 -3.48
C GLY A 174 -35.04 -17.38 -3.59
N VAL A 175 -35.47 -18.42 -4.29
CA VAL A 175 -34.61 -19.51 -4.74
C VAL A 175 -34.86 -19.67 -6.22
N GLN A 176 -33.87 -19.37 -7.07
CA GLN A 176 -34.05 -19.31 -8.53
C GLN A 176 -35.21 -18.36 -8.93
N THR A 177 -35.29 -17.22 -8.25
CA THR A 177 -36.33 -16.21 -8.44
C THR A 177 -35.75 -15.00 -9.16
N ALA A 178 -36.40 -14.54 -10.22
CA ALA A 178 -36.05 -13.30 -10.90
C ALA A 178 -37.24 -12.33 -10.94
N LEU A 179 -37.03 -11.09 -10.53
CA LEU A 179 -37.88 -9.96 -10.88
C LEU A 179 -37.33 -9.35 -12.18
N ASP A 180 -38.18 -9.30 -13.20
CA ASP A 180 -37.82 -8.84 -14.54
C ASP A 180 -38.56 -7.54 -14.88
N GLY A 181 -37.79 -6.51 -15.18
CA GLY A 181 -38.24 -5.14 -15.42
C GLY A 181 -38.70 -4.86 -16.84
N THR A 182 -38.70 -5.85 -17.73
CA THR A 182 -39.16 -5.70 -19.12
C THR A 182 -40.59 -5.17 -19.15
N ASP A 183 -40.82 -4.11 -19.92
CA ASP A 183 -42.12 -3.45 -20.10
C ASP A 183 -42.79 -2.88 -18.83
N LEU A 184 -42.10 -2.82 -17.69
CA LEU A 184 -42.68 -2.31 -16.43
C LEU A 184 -42.79 -0.78 -16.36
N GLY A 185 -42.11 -0.02 -17.23
CA GLY A 185 -42.11 1.45 -17.24
C GLY A 185 -41.43 2.10 -16.02
N GLY A 186 -41.18 3.41 -16.06
CA GLY A 186 -40.23 4.15 -15.20
C GLY A 186 -40.43 4.16 -13.67
N ASN A 187 -40.10 3.07 -12.97
CA ASN A 187 -39.74 2.99 -11.55
C ASN A 187 -38.90 1.71 -11.32
N SER A 188 -38.17 1.62 -10.21
CA SER A 188 -37.46 0.40 -9.78
C SER A 188 -38.39 -0.82 -9.65
N MET A 189 -37.85 -2.01 -9.84
CA MET A 189 -38.56 -3.27 -9.57
C MET A 189 -38.84 -3.44 -8.09
N LEU A 190 -37.94 -2.98 -7.21
CA LEU A 190 -38.20 -2.94 -5.77
C LEU A 190 -37.87 -1.55 -5.20
N TYR A 191 -38.86 -0.93 -4.58
CA TYR A 191 -38.75 0.35 -3.91
C TYR A 191 -38.80 0.17 -2.40
N LEU A 192 -37.75 0.58 -1.70
CA LEU A 192 -37.63 0.52 -0.24
C LEU A 192 -37.54 1.94 0.32
N SER A 193 -38.39 2.25 1.30
CA SER A 193 -38.38 3.56 1.95
C SER A 193 -38.67 3.43 3.44
N GLY A 194 -37.76 3.95 4.27
CA GLY A 194 -37.90 3.92 5.74
C GLY A 194 -37.94 2.52 6.35
N VAL A 195 -37.32 1.54 5.69
CA VAL A 195 -37.20 0.17 6.19
C VAL A 195 -35.94 0.01 7.05
N GLY A 196 -35.98 -0.81 8.09
CA GLY A 196 -34.85 -1.07 8.99
C GLY A 196 -33.94 -2.23 8.56
N ASP A 197 -32.88 -2.45 9.33
CA ASP A 197 -31.86 -3.51 9.23
C ASP A 197 -32.38 -4.94 9.38
N SER A 198 -33.54 -5.10 10.00
CA SER A 198 -34.31 -6.35 10.01
C SER A 198 -34.95 -6.70 8.66
N THR A 199 -34.88 -5.82 7.66
CA THR A 199 -35.34 -6.10 6.29
C THR A 199 -34.25 -6.85 5.54
N LEU A 200 -34.49 -8.13 5.23
CA LEU A 200 -33.53 -8.97 4.51
C LEU A 200 -34.09 -9.36 3.15
N ILE A 201 -33.32 -9.15 2.08
CA ILE A 201 -33.65 -9.62 0.74
C ILE A 201 -32.56 -10.59 0.33
N ARG A 202 -32.90 -11.85 0.04
CA ARG A 202 -31.91 -12.87 -0.29
C ARG A 202 -32.26 -13.75 -1.48
N GLY A 203 -31.26 -14.10 -2.28
CA GLY A 203 -31.39 -15.08 -3.38
C GLY A 203 -32.29 -14.65 -4.54
N ILE A 204 -32.54 -13.34 -4.69
CA ILE A 204 -33.38 -12.78 -5.76
C ILE A 204 -32.52 -12.12 -6.82
N THR A 205 -32.82 -12.43 -8.09
CA THR A 205 -32.29 -11.74 -9.26
C THR A 205 -33.19 -10.58 -9.66
N PHE A 206 -32.62 -9.41 -9.91
CA PHE A 206 -33.25 -8.20 -10.43
C PHE A 206 -32.69 -7.94 -11.83
N GLN A 207 -33.51 -8.06 -12.88
CA GLN A 207 -33.00 -7.97 -14.24
C GLN A 207 -33.84 -7.16 -15.23
N ASN A 208 -33.21 -6.75 -16.33
CA ASN A 208 -33.86 -6.23 -17.55
C ASN A 208 -34.76 -5.00 -17.35
N SER A 209 -34.56 -4.23 -16.27
CA SER A 209 -35.27 -2.97 -16.10
C SER A 209 -34.82 -1.93 -17.12
N THR A 210 -35.77 -1.18 -17.68
CA THR A 210 -35.53 -0.11 -18.66
C THR A 210 -36.09 1.24 -18.19
N GLY A 211 -36.18 1.42 -16.87
CA GLY A 211 -36.91 2.53 -16.25
C GLY A 211 -36.30 3.91 -16.51
N ALA A 212 -36.99 4.76 -17.28
CA ALA A 212 -36.60 6.16 -17.56
C ALA A 212 -36.81 7.16 -16.40
N SER A 213 -36.88 6.69 -15.15
CA SER A 213 -37.18 7.51 -13.96
C SER A 213 -35.92 7.99 -13.26
N THR A 214 -36.06 8.83 -12.23
CA THR A 214 -34.93 9.22 -11.37
C THR A 214 -34.52 8.15 -10.35
N ARG A 215 -35.15 6.97 -10.37
CA ARG A 215 -34.92 5.84 -9.45
C ARG A 215 -33.93 4.84 -10.03
N GLY A 216 -33.30 4.00 -9.22
CA GLY A 216 -32.43 2.92 -9.71
C GLY A 216 -33.19 1.90 -10.57
N GLY A 217 -32.54 1.26 -11.54
CA GLY A 217 -33.24 0.34 -12.45
C GLY A 217 -33.78 -0.90 -11.74
N GLY A 218 -32.95 -1.56 -10.94
CA GLY A 218 -33.33 -2.68 -10.09
C GLY A 218 -34.04 -2.24 -8.82
N ILE A 219 -33.30 -1.58 -7.93
CA ILE A 219 -33.77 -1.16 -6.61
C ILE A 219 -33.63 0.34 -6.39
N THR A 220 -34.40 0.85 -5.44
CA THR A 220 -34.18 2.18 -4.85
C THR A 220 -34.38 2.08 -3.34
N VAL A 221 -33.42 2.61 -2.58
CA VAL A 221 -33.44 2.70 -1.11
C VAL A 221 -33.40 4.18 -0.72
N GLU A 222 -34.42 4.64 -0.01
CA GLU A 222 -34.55 6.05 0.39
C GLU A 222 -35.08 6.21 1.82
N HIS A 223 -35.02 7.44 2.35
CA HIS A 223 -35.60 7.89 3.62
C HIS A 223 -35.13 7.05 4.83
N SER A 224 -33.82 7.02 5.07
CA SER A 224 -33.22 6.24 6.16
C SER A 224 -33.51 4.75 6.08
N GLY A 225 -33.52 4.20 4.86
CA GLY A 225 -33.65 2.77 4.64
C GLY A 225 -32.33 2.04 4.89
N SER A 226 -32.32 0.96 5.67
CA SER A 226 -31.13 0.15 5.95
C SER A 226 -31.31 -1.35 5.68
N PRO A 227 -31.89 -1.78 4.54
CA PRO A 227 -32.10 -3.20 4.25
C PRO A 227 -30.78 -3.95 4.01
N ILE A 228 -30.79 -5.26 4.24
CA ILE A 228 -29.69 -6.17 3.91
C ILE A 228 -30.05 -6.94 2.64
N PHE A 229 -29.17 -6.92 1.65
CA PHE A 229 -29.22 -7.75 0.45
C PHE A 229 -28.13 -8.82 0.53
N MET A 230 -28.51 -10.08 0.32
CA MET A 230 -27.61 -11.22 0.44
C MET A 230 -27.79 -12.17 -0.75
N ASP A 231 -26.71 -12.58 -1.40
CA ASP A 231 -26.77 -13.52 -2.54
C ASP A 231 -27.72 -13.06 -3.67
N CYS A 232 -27.83 -11.74 -3.86
CA CYS A 232 -28.68 -11.14 -4.87
C CYS A 232 -27.91 -10.85 -6.16
N VAL A 233 -28.59 -10.92 -7.30
CA VAL A 233 -28.00 -10.61 -8.61
C VAL A 233 -28.75 -9.44 -9.23
N PHE A 234 -28.05 -8.38 -9.61
CA PHE A 234 -28.58 -7.24 -10.34
C PHE A 234 -27.96 -7.24 -11.73
N GLN A 235 -28.72 -7.59 -12.76
CA GLN A 235 -28.14 -7.78 -14.09
C GLN A 235 -28.91 -7.10 -15.22
N SER A 236 -28.19 -6.58 -16.20
CA SER A 236 -28.78 -6.03 -17.43
C SER A 236 -29.85 -4.95 -17.17
N ASN A 237 -29.72 -4.20 -16.07
CA ASN A 237 -30.66 -3.14 -15.73
C ASN A 237 -30.19 -1.80 -16.28
N TRP A 238 -31.16 -0.95 -16.62
CA TRP A 238 -30.95 0.40 -17.08
C TRP A 238 -31.80 1.43 -16.34
N SER A 239 -31.16 2.52 -15.94
CA SER A 239 -31.80 3.73 -15.41
C SER A 239 -30.91 4.94 -15.68
N PRO A 240 -31.46 6.17 -15.78
CA PRO A 240 -30.64 7.37 -15.84
C PRO A 240 -29.60 7.49 -14.72
N TRP A 241 -29.90 7.14 -13.46
CA TRP A 241 -29.04 7.44 -12.30
C TRP A 241 -28.14 6.27 -11.89
N GLY A 242 -28.73 5.15 -11.48
CA GLY A 242 -28.01 3.93 -11.12
C GLY A 242 -28.65 2.74 -11.81
N GLY A 243 -27.91 2.07 -12.69
CA GLY A 243 -28.47 1.01 -13.55
C GLY A 243 -29.10 -0.10 -12.72
N ALA A 244 -28.40 -0.55 -11.67
CA ALA A 244 -28.91 -1.52 -10.71
C ALA A 244 -29.63 -0.87 -9.52
N ALA A 245 -29.00 0.12 -8.87
CA ALA A 245 -29.46 0.63 -7.59
C ALA A 245 -29.29 2.14 -7.45
N ARG A 246 -30.22 2.78 -6.73
CA ARG A 246 -30.05 4.13 -6.19
C ARG A 246 -30.22 4.12 -4.68
N VAL A 247 -29.28 4.74 -3.98
CA VAL A 247 -29.29 4.90 -2.51
C VAL A 247 -29.28 6.38 -2.19
N ASP A 248 -30.31 6.87 -1.49
CA ASP A 248 -30.51 8.30 -1.23
C ASP A 248 -31.12 8.56 0.17
N PHE A 249 -31.11 9.82 0.59
CA PHE A 249 -31.75 10.33 1.81
C PHE A 249 -31.31 9.59 3.08
N GLN A 250 -30.01 9.63 3.38
CA GLN A 250 -29.41 9.08 4.59
C GLN A 250 -29.68 7.58 4.79
N SER A 251 -29.66 6.82 3.69
CA SER A 251 -29.91 5.37 3.71
C SER A 251 -28.61 4.59 3.87
N GLU A 252 -28.68 3.41 4.49
CA GLU A 252 -27.52 2.60 4.88
C GLU A 252 -27.73 1.11 4.51
N PRO A 253 -28.04 0.77 3.24
CA PRO A 253 -28.22 -0.62 2.87
C PRO A 253 -26.90 -1.39 2.94
N ILE A 254 -26.99 -2.67 3.29
CA ILE A 254 -25.86 -3.60 3.30
C ILE A 254 -26.01 -4.58 2.12
N PHE A 255 -24.97 -4.74 1.32
CA PHE A 255 -24.89 -5.75 0.27
C PHE A 255 -23.82 -6.76 0.64
N VAL A 256 -24.18 -8.05 0.65
CA VAL A 256 -23.27 -9.16 0.96
C VAL A 256 -23.39 -10.19 -0.15
N ASN A 257 -22.28 -10.66 -0.70
CA ASN A 257 -22.27 -11.72 -1.74
C ASN A 257 -23.16 -11.41 -2.96
N CYS A 258 -23.32 -10.12 -3.28
CA CYS A 258 -24.18 -9.68 -4.37
C CYS A 258 -23.39 -9.52 -5.67
N GLN A 259 -24.06 -9.71 -6.81
CA GLN A 259 -23.47 -9.52 -8.12
C GLN A 259 -24.18 -8.39 -8.86
N PHE A 260 -23.42 -7.48 -9.47
CA PHE A 260 -23.88 -6.36 -10.28
C PHE A 260 -23.25 -6.51 -11.66
N VAL A 261 -24.02 -7.02 -12.63
CA VAL A 261 -23.48 -7.47 -13.91
C VAL A 261 -24.16 -6.77 -15.09
N ASN A 262 -23.38 -6.16 -15.99
CA ASN A 262 -23.87 -5.56 -17.23
C ASN A 262 -24.99 -4.52 -17.03
N ASN A 263 -24.98 -3.79 -15.92
CA ASN A 263 -25.93 -2.70 -15.70
C ASN A 263 -25.44 -1.42 -16.37
N VAL A 264 -26.36 -0.61 -16.88
CA VAL A 264 -26.03 0.57 -17.67
C VAL A 264 -26.79 1.79 -17.14
N ALA A 265 -26.13 2.94 -17.05
CA ALA A 265 -26.79 4.18 -16.67
C ALA A 265 -26.17 5.41 -17.34
N ASN A 266 -26.88 6.54 -17.28
CA ASN A 266 -26.31 7.81 -17.73
C ASN A 266 -25.34 8.41 -16.71
N PHE A 267 -25.57 8.17 -15.41
CA PHE A 267 -24.68 8.61 -14.33
C PHE A 267 -23.75 7.46 -13.89
N ALA A 268 -24.21 6.55 -13.03
CA ALA A 268 -23.40 5.45 -12.48
C ALA A 268 -23.89 4.07 -12.94
N GLY A 269 -23.01 3.23 -13.50
CA GLY A 269 -23.47 2.04 -14.24
C GLY A 269 -24.23 1.02 -13.40
N ALA A 270 -23.82 0.75 -12.16
CA ALA A 270 -24.57 -0.10 -11.24
C ALA A 270 -25.22 0.70 -10.10
N ILE A 271 -24.44 1.26 -9.16
CA ILE A 271 -24.95 1.88 -7.93
C ILE A 271 -24.68 3.39 -7.94
N PHE A 272 -25.73 4.17 -7.69
CA PHE A 272 -25.63 5.61 -7.48
C PHE A 272 -25.97 5.97 -6.02
N VAL A 273 -25.01 6.59 -5.32
CA VAL A 273 -25.13 6.96 -3.89
C VAL A 273 -25.17 8.47 -3.75
N THR A 274 -26.18 8.98 -3.04
CA THR A 274 -26.34 10.41 -2.77
C THR A 274 -27.12 10.66 -1.46
N GLY A 275 -27.39 11.94 -1.15
CA GLY A 275 -28.20 12.32 0.00
C GLY A 275 -27.57 11.99 1.35
N GLN A 276 -26.22 12.01 1.43
CA GLN A 276 -25.46 11.64 2.63
C GLN A 276 -25.72 10.19 3.08
N SER A 277 -25.95 9.29 2.12
CA SER A 277 -26.16 7.86 2.38
C SER A 277 -24.85 7.12 2.58
N VAL A 278 -24.87 6.03 3.35
CA VAL A 278 -23.68 5.24 3.70
C VAL A 278 -23.84 3.73 3.47
N PRO A 279 -23.92 3.27 2.21
CA PRO A 279 -24.06 1.84 1.94
C PRO A 279 -22.79 1.07 2.32
N GLN A 280 -22.98 -0.16 2.77
CA GLN A 280 -21.91 -1.12 3.08
C GLN A 280 -21.95 -2.25 2.07
N ILE A 281 -20.80 -2.61 1.51
CA ILE A 281 -20.70 -3.55 0.38
C ILE A 281 -19.58 -4.54 0.70
N TYR A 282 -19.93 -5.81 0.85
CA TYR A 282 -19.03 -6.89 1.26
C TYR A 282 -19.08 -8.05 0.26
N ASN A 283 -17.93 -8.54 -0.17
CA ASN A 283 -17.80 -9.74 -1.01
C ASN A 283 -18.68 -9.70 -2.27
N CYS A 284 -18.78 -8.53 -2.90
CA CYS A 284 -19.62 -8.32 -4.07
C CYS A 284 -18.81 -8.28 -5.36
N VAL A 285 -19.46 -8.64 -6.47
CA VAL A 285 -18.87 -8.58 -7.81
C VAL A 285 -19.55 -7.49 -8.62
N PHE A 286 -18.76 -6.59 -9.21
CA PHE A 286 -19.20 -5.58 -10.17
C PHE A 286 -18.51 -5.84 -11.50
N LYS A 287 -19.26 -6.38 -12.47
CA LYS A 287 -18.70 -6.79 -13.75
C LYS A 287 -19.42 -6.17 -14.95
N GLY A 288 -18.66 -5.60 -15.89
CA GLY A 288 -19.20 -5.17 -17.19
C GLY A 288 -20.22 -4.01 -17.09
N ASN A 289 -20.25 -3.27 -15.99
CA ASN A 289 -21.21 -2.18 -15.82
C ASN A 289 -20.75 -0.91 -16.56
N SER A 290 -21.70 -0.13 -17.07
CA SER A 290 -21.38 1.04 -17.89
C SER A 290 -22.10 2.32 -17.44
N GLY A 291 -21.32 3.32 -17.01
CA GLY A 291 -21.77 4.67 -16.67
C GLY A 291 -21.53 5.67 -17.80
N GLY A 292 -22.50 6.54 -18.07
CA GLY A 292 -22.37 7.61 -19.06
C GLY A 292 -21.53 8.81 -18.58
N LEU A 293 -21.37 8.99 -17.27
CA LEU A 293 -20.63 10.10 -16.69
C LEU A 293 -19.57 9.63 -15.70
N SER A 294 -19.95 9.08 -14.55
CA SER A 294 -18.97 8.78 -13.51
C SER A 294 -19.27 7.48 -12.79
N GLY A 295 -18.25 6.66 -12.54
CA GLY A 295 -18.39 5.37 -11.86
C GLY A 295 -19.04 4.32 -12.76
N GLY A 296 -18.23 3.54 -13.49
CA GLY A 296 -18.77 2.48 -14.34
C GLY A 296 -19.49 1.42 -13.53
N ALA A 297 -18.99 1.10 -12.34
CA ALA A 297 -19.70 0.33 -11.33
C ALA A 297 -20.47 1.23 -10.36
N MET A 298 -19.77 2.16 -9.69
CA MET A 298 -20.37 2.93 -8.61
C MET A 298 -19.95 4.39 -8.59
N TRP A 299 -20.91 5.27 -8.31
CA TRP A 299 -20.63 6.67 -8.00
C TRP A 299 -21.18 7.05 -6.64
N ILE A 300 -20.26 7.47 -5.77
CA ILE A 300 -20.57 8.12 -4.50
C ILE A 300 -20.52 9.63 -4.72
N LEU A 301 -21.69 10.23 -4.98
CA LEU A 301 -21.80 11.67 -5.19
C LEU A 301 -21.74 12.44 -3.87
N SER A 302 -22.41 11.93 -2.83
CA SER A 302 -22.38 12.47 -1.47
C SER A 302 -22.68 11.39 -0.44
N GLY A 303 -22.08 11.50 0.75
CA GLY A 303 -22.00 10.42 1.74
C GLY A 303 -20.64 9.74 1.70
N SER A 304 -20.57 8.49 2.12
CA SER A 304 -19.36 7.63 2.10
C SER A 304 -19.80 6.17 1.95
N SER A 305 -18.90 5.25 1.65
CA SER A 305 -19.21 3.82 1.65
C SER A 305 -18.12 3.02 2.34
N THR A 306 -18.48 1.87 2.90
CA THR A 306 -17.51 0.81 3.23
C THR A 306 -17.63 -0.25 2.15
N ILE A 307 -16.53 -0.52 1.46
CA ILE A 307 -16.44 -1.50 0.38
C ILE A 307 -15.32 -2.45 0.75
N ALA A 308 -15.60 -3.73 0.94
CA ALA A 308 -14.56 -4.68 1.25
C ALA A 308 -14.73 -6.06 0.62
N GLY A 309 -13.64 -6.74 0.29
CA GLY A 309 -13.67 -8.08 -0.33
C GLY A 309 -14.27 -8.11 -1.74
N CYS A 310 -14.40 -6.96 -2.41
CA CYS A 310 -15.15 -6.84 -3.65
C CYS A 310 -14.27 -6.91 -4.91
N LEU A 311 -14.81 -7.47 -5.99
CA LEU A 311 -14.21 -7.46 -7.33
C LEU A 311 -14.90 -6.44 -8.23
N PHE A 312 -14.12 -5.58 -8.88
CA PHE A 312 -14.54 -4.64 -9.90
C PHE A 312 -13.82 -4.96 -11.21
N ALA A 313 -14.50 -5.62 -12.14
CA ALA A 313 -13.94 -6.08 -13.41
C ALA A 313 -14.66 -5.48 -14.63
N ASP A 314 -13.90 -5.02 -15.62
CA ASP A 314 -14.43 -4.61 -16.94
C ASP A 314 -15.53 -3.53 -16.90
N ASN A 315 -15.52 -2.66 -15.88
CA ASN A 315 -16.48 -1.56 -15.78
C ASN A 315 -16.01 -0.35 -16.56
N ARG A 316 -16.94 0.43 -17.10
CA ARG A 316 -16.60 1.56 -17.97
C ARG A 316 -17.40 2.82 -17.70
N ALA A 317 -16.73 3.96 -17.52
CA ALA A 317 -17.36 5.28 -17.42
C ALA A 317 -16.52 6.39 -18.04
N ARG A 318 -17.05 7.62 -18.10
CA ARG A 318 -16.25 8.77 -18.57
C ARG A 318 -15.19 9.17 -17.54
N ASP A 319 -15.56 9.17 -16.26
CA ASP A 319 -14.70 9.51 -15.13
C ASP A 319 -14.82 8.35 -14.09
N GLY A 320 -13.73 7.83 -13.52
CA GLY A 320 -13.76 6.70 -12.58
C GLY A 320 -14.31 5.40 -13.20
N GLY A 321 -13.49 4.66 -13.94
CA GLY A 321 -13.93 3.50 -14.73
C GLY A 321 -14.65 2.43 -13.90
N ALA A 322 -14.21 2.14 -12.67
CA ALA A 322 -15.02 1.40 -11.70
C ALA A 322 -15.75 2.35 -10.74
N ILE A 323 -15.00 3.12 -9.95
CA ILE A 323 -15.55 3.94 -8.87
C ILE A 323 -15.22 5.41 -9.08
N THR A 324 -16.22 6.28 -8.92
CA THR A 324 -16.00 7.68 -8.59
C THR A 324 -16.45 7.95 -7.17
N ASN A 325 -15.55 8.44 -6.31
CA ASN A 325 -15.79 8.63 -4.89
C ASN A 325 -15.59 10.08 -4.45
N ASN A 326 -16.66 10.76 -4.04
CA ASN A 326 -16.59 12.11 -3.45
C ASN A 326 -16.72 12.09 -1.90
N GLY A 327 -16.74 10.91 -1.29
CA GLY A 327 -16.91 10.69 0.14
C GLY A 327 -15.65 10.22 0.85
N ALA A 328 -15.67 10.20 2.19
CA ALA A 328 -14.63 9.58 3.02
C ALA A 328 -14.83 8.04 3.10
N SER A 329 -14.81 7.40 1.93
CA SER A 329 -15.09 5.96 1.80
C SER A 329 -13.88 5.12 2.21
N ARG A 330 -14.15 3.93 2.75
CA ARG A 330 -13.15 2.90 3.04
C ARG A 330 -13.27 1.80 1.99
N ILE A 331 -12.21 1.56 1.23
CA ILE A 331 -12.13 0.55 0.17
C ILE A 331 -11.00 -0.40 0.55
N ILE A 332 -11.34 -1.61 0.96
CA ILE A 332 -10.39 -2.51 1.65
C ILE A 332 -10.43 -3.89 1.00
N SER A 333 -9.29 -4.51 0.73
CA SER A 333 -9.28 -5.90 0.25
C SER A 333 -10.11 -6.08 -1.02
N CYS A 334 -9.95 -5.19 -1.98
CA CYS A 334 -10.69 -5.19 -3.25
C CYS A 334 -9.75 -5.39 -4.44
N THR A 335 -10.26 -6.01 -5.50
CA THR A 335 -9.55 -6.17 -6.78
C THR A 335 -10.24 -5.32 -7.86
N PHE A 336 -9.49 -4.43 -8.50
CA PHE A 336 -9.92 -3.58 -9.62
C PHE A 336 -9.11 -3.94 -10.86
N THR A 337 -9.77 -4.46 -11.89
CA THR A 337 -9.09 -4.90 -13.11
C THR A 337 -9.90 -4.70 -14.39
N GLY A 338 -9.23 -4.39 -15.50
CA GLY A 338 -9.88 -4.21 -16.80
C GLY A 338 -10.84 -3.02 -16.88
N ASN A 339 -10.86 -2.12 -15.88
CA ASN A 339 -11.80 -1.01 -15.87
C ASN A 339 -11.32 0.13 -16.76
N GLU A 340 -12.25 0.75 -17.49
CA GLU A 340 -11.95 1.76 -18.49
C GLU A 340 -12.63 3.09 -18.18
N SER A 341 -11.83 4.14 -18.14
CA SER A 341 -12.28 5.52 -18.16
C SER A 341 -12.02 6.15 -19.54
N TYR A 342 -13.08 6.53 -20.25
CA TYR A 342 -12.98 7.06 -21.62
C TYR A 342 -13.06 8.59 -21.70
N GLY A 343 -12.99 9.28 -20.57
CA GLY A 343 -12.97 10.74 -20.50
C GLY A 343 -11.71 11.35 -21.11
N ALA A 344 -11.82 12.57 -21.63
CA ALA A 344 -10.70 13.29 -22.24
C ALA A 344 -10.01 14.27 -21.27
N THR A 345 -10.35 14.23 -19.97
CA THR A 345 -10.07 15.31 -19.01
C THR A 345 -8.76 15.20 -18.24
N GLY A 346 -7.93 14.18 -18.48
CA GLY A 346 -6.58 14.07 -17.93
C GLY A 346 -6.48 13.66 -16.45
N VAL A 347 -7.61 13.54 -15.75
CA VAL A 347 -7.74 12.98 -14.39
C VAL A 347 -8.98 12.10 -14.44
N ASN A 348 -8.78 10.81 -14.66
CA ASN A 348 -9.85 9.96 -15.17
C ASN A 348 -10.01 8.67 -14.38
N GLY A 349 -8.99 8.21 -13.64
CA GLY A 349 -9.02 7.01 -12.77
C GLY A 349 -9.72 5.83 -13.42
N GLY A 350 -9.03 5.04 -14.23
CA GLY A 350 -9.55 3.79 -14.81
C GLY A 350 -10.13 2.86 -13.74
N GLY A 351 -9.42 2.64 -12.64
CA GLY A 351 -9.97 1.93 -11.48
C GLY A 351 -10.83 2.87 -10.63
N ILE A 352 -10.16 3.76 -9.88
CA ILE A 352 -10.81 4.64 -8.90
C ILE A 352 -10.46 6.10 -9.19
N LEU A 353 -11.48 6.97 -9.14
CA LEU A 353 -11.32 8.43 -9.15
C LEU A 353 -11.85 9.03 -7.85
N ASN A 354 -11.01 9.78 -7.13
CA ASN A 354 -11.40 10.46 -5.88
C ASN A 354 -11.66 11.97 -6.07
N GLY A 355 -12.76 12.43 -5.46
CA GLY A 355 -13.36 13.77 -5.50
C GLY A 355 -12.64 14.86 -4.70
N ASN A 356 -12.75 16.13 -5.12
CA ASN A 356 -12.12 17.30 -4.51
C ASN A 356 -12.80 17.79 -3.21
N SER A 357 -12.49 17.17 -2.06
CA SER A 357 -12.86 17.73 -0.76
C SER A 357 -11.73 17.55 0.26
N ALA A 358 -11.08 18.65 0.64
CA ALA A 358 -9.97 18.68 1.61
C ALA A 358 -10.35 18.22 3.03
N SER A 359 -11.65 18.07 3.35
CA SER A 359 -12.15 17.58 4.64
C SER A 359 -12.45 16.07 4.68
N ASN A 360 -12.36 15.37 3.53
CA ASN A 360 -12.76 13.97 3.41
C ASN A 360 -11.57 13.17 2.89
N ILE A 361 -11.03 12.26 3.71
CA ILE A 361 -9.88 11.43 3.34
C ILE A 361 -10.38 10.00 3.09
N PRO A 362 -10.49 9.55 1.82
CA PRO A 362 -10.76 8.15 1.52
C PRO A 362 -9.58 7.27 1.94
N VAL A 363 -9.89 6.04 2.35
CA VAL A 363 -8.89 5.00 2.68
C VAL A 363 -8.98 3.89 1.65
N ILE A 364 -7.86 3.52 1.05
CA ILE A 364 -7.72 2.43 0.10
C ILE A 364 -6.62 1.51 0.64
N ALA A 365 -6.99 0.34 1.16
CA ALA A 365 -6.05 -0.57 1.79
C ALA A 365 -6.19 -2.00 1.27
N ASN A 366 -5.10 -2.78 1.27
CA ASN A 366 -5.13 -4.20 0.85
C ASN A 366 -5.72 -4.42 -0.54
N CYS A 367 -5.63 -3.45 -1.46
CA CYS A 367 -6.30 -3.52 -2.76
C CYS A 367 -5.34 -3.85 -3.89
N ILE A 368 -5.82 -4.58 -4.90
CA ILE A 368 -5.14 -4.74 -6.19
C ILE A 368 -5.80 -3.81 -7.20
N LEU A 369 -5.03 -2.91 -7.83
CA LEU A 369 -5.47 -2.07 -8.94
C LEU A 369 -4.53 -2.30 -10.12
N TRP A 370 -4.98 -3.14 -11.06
CA TRP A 370 -4.14 -3.65 -12.14
C TRP A 370 -4.87 -3.64 -13.47
N ASN A 371 -4.21 -3.30 -14.58
CA ASN A 371 -4.78 -3.31 -15.93
C ASN A 371 -6.05 -2.43 -16.07
N ASN A 372 -6.09 -1.29 -15.38
CA ASN A 372 -7.15 -0.29 -15.58
C ASN A 372 -6.63 0.87 -16.42
N ILE A 373 -7.47 1.41 -17.30
CA ILE A 373 -7.07 2.48 -18.24
C ILE A 373 -7.89 3.75 -18.03
N PRO A 374 -7.30 4.96 -18.08
CA PRO A 374 -5.88 5.21 -18.36
C PRO A 374 -4.95 5.03 -17.14
N ASN A 375 -5.45 5.24 -15.92
CA ASN A 375 -4.68 5.15 -14.67
C ASN A 375 -5.38 4.23 -13.67
N GLN A 376 -4.66 3.60 -12.74
CA GLN A 376 -5.25 2.73 -11.73
C GLN A 376 -6.09 3.51 -10.70
N LEU A 377 -5.49 4.58 -10.18
CA LEU A 377 -6.02 5.43 -9.13
C LEU A 377 -5.69 6.89 -9.45
N ASP A 378 -6.70 7.76 -9.46
CA ASP A 378 -6.53 9.20 -9.59
C ASP A 378 -7.30 9.94 -8.49
N ALA A 379 -6.91 11.18 -8.24
CA ALA A 379 -7.64 12.11 -7.39
C ALA A 379 -7.63 13.52 -7.99
N TYR A 380 -8.70 14.30 -7.77
CA TYR A 380 -8.68 15.72 -8.15
C TYR A 380 -7.68 16.50 -7.29
N ARG A 381 -7.13 17.59 -7.84
CA ARG A 381 -6.16 18.45 -7.13
C ARG A 381 -6.68 18.89 -5.76
N GLY A 382 -5.89 18.64 -4.71
CA GLY A 382 -6.22 18.98 -3.32
C GLY A 382 -6.95 17.88 -2.54
N THR A 383 -7.25 16.75 -3.16
CA THR A 383 -7.77 15.56 -2.46
C THR A 383 -6.62 14.77 -1.86
N ILE A 384 -6.70 14.48 -0.55
CA ILE A 384 -5.81 13.54 0.12
C ILE A 384 -6.48 12.17 0.13
N VAL A 385 -5.76 11.13 -0.29
CA VAL A 385 -6.21 9.74 -0.25
C VAL A 385 -5.17 8.95 0.54
N HIS A 386 -5.59 8.21 1.56
CA HIS A 386 -4.70 7.30 2.26
C HIS A 386 -4.69 5.97 1.52
N VAL A 387 -3.53 5.57 1.01
CA VAL A 387 -3.34 4.28 0.34
C VAL A 387 -2.33 3.45 1.15
N ALA A 388 -2.64 2.19 1.41
CA ALA A 388 -1.76 1.33 2.21
C ALA A 388 -1.81 -0.15 1.77
N ALA A 389 -0.68 -0.85 1.74
CA ALA A 389 -0.58 -2.28 1.39
C ALA A 389 -1.38 -2.64 0.12
N CYS A 390 -1.16 -1.92 -0.96
CA CYS A 390 -1.86 -2.14 -2.23
C CYS A 390 -0.88 -2.55 -3.32
N ILE A 391 -1.34 -3.38 -4.26
CA ILE A 391 -0.65 -3.57 -5.54
C ILE A 391 -1.26 -2.59 -6.53
N VAL A 392 -0.45 -1.67 -7.06
CA VAL A 392 -0.91 -0.65 -8.03
C VAL A 392 0.04 -0.65 -9.22
N GLU A 393 -0.48 -0.98 -10.41
CA GLU A 393 0.29 -0.95 -11.66
C GLU A 393 0.81 0.47 -11.96
N GLY A 394 2.13 0.63 -12.00
CA GLY A 394 2.79 1.93 -12.14
C GLY A 394 2.95 2.70 -10.83
N GLY A 395 2.61 2.09 -9.69
CA GLY A 395 2.76 2.65 -8.34
C GLY A 395 1.67 3.64 -7.90
N ALA A 396 1.68 3.98 -6.61
CA ALA A 396 0.84 5.00 -5.98
C ALA A 396 1.50 5.58 -4.71
N PHE A 397 1.04 6.75 -4.27
CA PHE A 397 1.43 7.34 -2.99
C PHE A 397 0.74 6.61 -1.83
N GLY A 398 1.51 5.99 -0.94
CA GLY A 398 1.01 5.22 0.18
C GLY A 398 2.08 4.38 0.87
N GLN A 399 1.76 3.78 2.02
CA GLN A 399 2.66 2.84 2.70
C GLN A 399 2.50 1.42 2.13
N GLY A 400 3.59 0.65 2.01
CA GLY A 400 3.51 -0.75 1.55
C GLY A 400 2.95 -0.93 0.14
N ILE A 401 3.16 0.03 -0.76
CA ILE A 401 2.66 -0.07 -2.14
C ILE A 401 3.62 -0.92 -2.98
N LEU A 402 3.06 -1.93 -3.64
CA LEU A 402 3.78 -2.85 -4.53
C LEU A 402 3.44 -2.51 -5.99
N ASP A 403 4.46 -2.50 -6.85
CA ASP A 403 4.33 -2.37 -8.31
C ASP A 403 4.89 -3.63 -8.97
N ALA A 404 4.14 -4.72 -8.81
CA ALA A 404 4.49 -6.03 -9.33
C ALA A 404 3.22 -6.76 -9.78
N ASP A 405 3.35 -7.59 -10.82
CA ASP A 405 2.23 -8.35 -11.36
C ASP A 405 1.58 -9.20 -10.26
N PRO A 406 0.27 -9.07 -10.00
CA PRO A 406 -0.44 -9.83 -8.98
C PRO A 406 -0.54 -11.33 -9.29
N LEU A 407 -0.10 -11.78 -10.47
CA LEU A 407 -0.09 -13.20 -10.89
C LEU A 407 -1.48 -13.85 -10.77
N PHE A 408 -2.47 -13.26 -11.43
CA PHE A 408 -3.80 -13.84 -11.53
C PHE A 408 -3.80 -15.16 -12.32
N ALA A 409 -4.60 -16.12 -11.89
CA ALA A 409 -4.68 -17.46 -12.47
C ALA A 409 -5.09 -17.46 -13.96
N ASP A 410 -6.16 -16.77 -14.30
CA ASP A 410 -6.61 -16.63 -15.70
C ASP A 410 -7.49 -15.38 -15.90
N PRO A 411 -6.88 -14.20 -16.11
CA PRO A 411 -7.59 -12.97 -16.39
C PRO A 411 -8.50 -13.03 -17.63
N ASP A 412 -8.15 -13.82 -18.64
CA ASP A 412 -8.91 -13.94 -19.89
C ASP A 412 -10.25 -14.64 -19.68
N THR A 413 -10.33 -15.52 -18.69
CA THR A 413 -11.59 -16.15 -18.24
C THR A 413 -12.20 -15.47 -17.01
N CYS A 414 -11.59 -14.38 -16.55
CA CYS A 414 -11.94 -13.60 -15.35
C CYS A 414 -11.79 -14.38 -14.03
N ASP A 415 -10.85 -15.32 -13.99
CA ASP A 415 -10.36 -15.91 -12.75
C ASP A 415 -9.20 -15.07 -12.23
N TYR A 416 -9.49 -14.28 -11.19
CA TYR A 416 -8.52 -13.38 -10.56
C TYR A 416 -7.95 -13.94 -9.26
N SER A 417 -8.10 -15.25 -9.02
CA SER A 417 -7.42 -15.92 -7.92
C SER A 417 -5.89 -15.78 -8.07
N LEU A 418 -5.19 -15.72 -6.94
CA LEU A 418 -3.74 -15.55 -6.91
C LEU A 418 -3.04 -16.89 -7.20
N LEU A 419 -1.98 -16.85 -8.01
CA LEU A 419 -1.09 -17.98 -8.22
C LEU A 419 0.03 -18.02 -7.17
N PRO A 420 0.61 -19.21 -6.88
CA PRO A 420 1.77 -19.32 -5.99
C PRO A 420 2.91 -18.37 -6.41
N GLY A 421 3.48 -17.67 -5.43
CA GLY A 421 4.54 -16.68 -5.64
C GLY A 421 4.04 -15.29 -6.05
N SER A 422 2.73 -15.04 -6.00
CA SER A 422 2.18 -13.69 -6.14
C SER A 422 2.72 -12.77 -5.04
N PRO A 423 3.08 -11.52 -5.37
CA PRO A 423 3.47 -10.52 -4.36
C PRO A 423 2.31 -10.09 -3.47
N ALA A 424 1.08 -10.50 -3.76
CA ALA A 424 -0.11 -10.22 -2.97
C ALA A 424 -0.26 -11.14 -1.76
N ILE A 425 0.40 -12.30 -1.79
CA ILE A 425 0.26 -13.36 -0.78
C ILE A 425 0.96 -12.94 0.51
N ASP A 426 0.26 -13.06 1.63
CA ASP A 426 0.71 -12.75 2.99
C ASP A 426 1.29 -11.32 3.15
N ALA A 427 0.78 -10.38 2.37
CA ALA A 427 1.30 -9.02 2.23
C ALA A 427 0.36 -7.91 2.77
N GLY A 428 -0.84 -8.27 3.21
CA GLY A 428 -1.87 -7.32 3.63
C GLY A 428 -1.78 -6.86 5.10
N LEU A 429 -2.61 -5.88 5.44
CA LEU A 429 -2.76 -5.34 6.79
C LEU A 429 -4.01 -5.92 7.46
N ASN A 430 -3.83 -6.74 8.50
CA ASN A 430 -4.94 -7.39 9.21
C ASN A 430 -5.87 -6.36 9.89
N ASP A 431 -5.28 -5.32 10.48
CA ASP A 431 -6.01 -4.28 11.23
C ASP A 431 -6.93 -3.42 10.36
N GLU A 432 -6.77 -3.44 9.03
CA GLU A 432 -7.64 -2.69 8.13
C GLU A 432 -8.95 -3.43 7.79
N LEU A 433 -9.02 -4.74 8.01
CA LEU A 433 -10.18 -5.56 7.65
C LEU A 433 -11.41 -5.25 8.53
N PRO A 434 -12.58 -4.96 7.94
CA PRO A 434 -13.80 -4.86 8.71
C PRO A 434 -14.22 -6.23 9.31
N PRO A 435 -14.87 -6.27 10.49
CA PRO A 435 -15.32 -7.52 11.12
C PRO A 435 -16.28 -8.37 10.28
N GLN A 436 -16.90 -7.77 9.25
CA GLN A 436 -17.88 -8.40 8.38
C GLN A 436 -17.28 -9.35 7.33
N ILE A 437 -15.96 -9.32 7.09
CA ILE A 437 -15.29 -10.16 6.08
C ILE A 437 -14.45 -11.28 6.73
N ALA A 438 -15.14 -12.32 7.19
CA ALA A 438 -14.48 -13.54 7.70
C ALA A 438 -14.07 -14.51 6.59
N ILE A 439 -14.67 -14.36 5.40
CA ILE A 439 -14.40 -15.15 4.20
C ILE A 439 -14.12 -14.21 3.03
N ASP A 440 -13.32 -14.67 2.08
CA ASP A 440 -13.01 -13.98 0.85
C ASP A 440 -14.13 -14.10 -0.19
N LEU A 441 -13.87 -13.64 -1.42
CA LEU A 441 -14.84 -13.70 -2.53
C LEU A 441 -15.14 -15.14 -3.02
N ASN A 442 -14.22 -16.09 -2.83
CA ASN A 442 -14.42 -17.50 -3.17
C ASN A 442 -15.19 -18.27 -2.09
N GLY A 443 -15.34 -17.67 -0.92
CA GLY A 443 -15.94 -18.28 0.27
C GLY A 443 -14.92 -18.97 1.16
N ASP A 444 -13.64 -18.75 0.93
CA ASP A 444 -12.54 -19.31 1.69
C ASP A 444 -12.19 -18.41 2.90
N PRO A 445 -11.62 -18.96 4.00
CA PRO A 445 -11.20 -18.16 5.14
C PRO A 445 -10.27 -17.01 4.77
N ARG A 446 -10.52 -15.82 5.33
CA ARG A 446 -9.74 -14.61 5.00
C ARG A 446 -8.42 -14.45 5.75
N PHE A 447 -8.17 -15.27 6.77
CA PHE A 447 -6.91 -15.25 7.51
C PHE A 447 -6.22 -16.60 7.28
N ALA A 448 -5.45 -16.69 6.21
CA ALA A 448 -4.77 -17.92 5.83
C ALA A 448 -3.37 -17.60 5.29
N ASP A 449 -2.33 -18.01 6.02
CA ASP A 449 -0.94 -17.86 5.57
C ASP A 449 -0.60 -18.94 4.52
N ASP A 450 0.17 -18.58 3.50
CA ASP A 450 0.93 -19.55 2.73
C ASP A 450 2.27 -19.81 3.42
N PRO A 451 2.53 -21.03 3.96
CA PRO A 451 3.78 -21.33 4.65
C PRO A 451 5.03 -21.12 3.77
N CYS A 452 4.81 -21.08 2.46
CA CYS A 452 5.81 -20.93 1.42
C CYS A 452 6.02 -19.49 0.97
N SER A 453 5.29 -18.51 1.48
CA SER A 453 5.45 -17.10 1.17
C SER A 453 5.86 -16.34 2.44
N PRO A 454 6.87 -15.44 2.38
CA PRO A 454 7.23 -14.66 3.54
C PRO A 454 6.10 -13.69 3.91
N ASN A 455 5.68 -13.70 5.17
CA ASN A 455 4.75 -12.71 5.72
C ASN A 455 5.40 -11.31 5.65
N THR A 456 4.96 -10.50 4.69
CA THR A 456 5.42 -9.13 4.48
C THR A 456 4.40 -8.09 4.94
N GLY A 457 3.18 -8.52 5.23
CA GLY A 457 2.12 -7.72 5.81
C GLY A 457 2.29 -7.44 7.31
N ALA A 458 1.29 -6.79 7.91
CA ALA A 458 1.31 -6.41 9.32
C ALA A 458 0.05 -6.85 10.08
N GLY A 459 0.25 -7.32 11.31
CA GLY A 459 -0.79 -7.82 12.20
C GLY A 459 -0.37 -9.11 12.91
N ASP A 460 -1.22 -9.59 13.82
CA ASP A 460 -1.05 -10.94 14.36
C ASP A 460 -1.40 -11.96 13.27
N GLY A 461 -0.47 -12.88 12.98
CA GLY A 461 -0.68 -13.92 11.97
C GLY A 461 -1.86 -14.85 12.32
N PRO A 462 -2.56 -15.45 11.33
CA PRO A 462 -2.26 -15.42 9.89
C PRO A 462 -2.45 -14.03 9.25
N ILE A 463 -1.55 -13.63 8.38
CA ILE A 463 -1.57 -12.39 7.60
C ILE A 463 -2.48 -12.57 6.39
N VAL A 464 -3.24 -11.53 6.06
CA VAL A 464 -4.19 -11.58 4.95
C VAL A 464 -3.56 -11.19 3.62
N ASP A 465 -4.12 -11.68 2.53
CA ASP A 465 -3.68 -11.30 1.20
C ASP A 465 -4.19 -9.91 0.77
N ILE A 466 -3.41 -9.27 -0.09
CA ILE A 466 -3.85 -8.08 -0.83
C ILE A 466 -4.84 -8.52 -1.92
N GLY A 467 -6.00 -7.89 -1.99
CA GLY A 467 -7.02 -8.12 -3.02
C GLY A 467 -8.32 -8.72 -2.50
N ALA A 468 -9.23 -9.09 -3.40
CA ALA A 468 -10.55 -9.63 -3.07
C ALA A 468 -10.55 -11.11 -2.65
N GLN A 469 -9.53 -11.86 -3.04
CA GLN A 469 -9.40 -13.30 -2.82
C GLN A 469 -8.19 -13.58 -1.94
N GLU A 470 -8.30 -14.65 -1.14
CA GLU A 470 -7.27 -15.15 -0.25
C GLU A 470 -6.70 -16.45 -0.82
N PHE A 471 -5.38 -16.55 -0.91
CA PHE A 471 -4.68 -17.74 -1.35
C PHE A 471 -4.65 -18.77 -0.22
N GLN A 472 -5.30 -19.92 -0.42
CA GLN A 472 -5.48 -20.93 0.63
C GLN A 472 -4.26 -21.84 0.88
N GLY A 473 -3.07 -21.46 0.42
CA GLY A 473 -1.86 -22.28 0.51
C GLY A 473 -1.92 -23.57 -0.32
N THR A 474 -0.77 -24.20 -0.56
CA THR A 474 -0.72 -25.60 -1.01
C THR A 474 -0.27 -26.47 0.16
N SER A 475 -1.06 -27.50 0.50
CA SER A 475 -0.89 -28.45 1.61
C SER A 475 0.49 -28.53 2.32
N ASP A 476 0.46 -28.18 3.61
CA ASP A 476 1.29 -28.52 4.78
C ASP A 476 2.83 -28.46 4.77
N PHE A 477 3.57 -28.52 3.67
CA PHE A 477 5.04 -28.44 3.76
C PHE A 477 5.70 -27.82 2.52
N CYS A 478 6.55 -26.81 2.75
CA CYS A 478 7.51 -26.38 1.74
C CYS A 478 8.61 -27.44 1.66
N ALA A 479 8.49 -28.37 0.71
CA ALA A 479 9.48 -29.43 0.50
C ALA A 479 10.89 -28.83 0.38
N GLY A 480 11.79 -29.22 1.29
CA GLY A 480 13.16 -28.69 1.38
C GLY A 480 13.38 -27.55 2.38
N ASP A 481 12.36 -27.06 3.07
CA ASP A 481 12.47 -26.17 4.25
C ASP A 481 12.63 -27.04 5.50
N CYS A 482 13.87 -27.40 5.79
CA CYS A 482 14.25 -28.28 6.87
C CYS A 482 14.16 -27.60 8.24
N ASP A 483 14.46 -26.30 8.31
CA ASP A 483 14.52 -25.56 9.58
C ASP A 483 13.21 -24.85 9.93
N SER A 484 12.19 -24.96 9.08
CA SER A 484 10.84 -24.40 9.27
C SER A 484 10.84 -22.88 9.29
N SER A 485 11.78 -22.27 8.57
CA SER A 485 11.87 -20.82 8.41
C SER A 485 10.86 -20.24 7.40
N GLY A 486 10.14 -21.11 6.67
CA GLY A 486 9.22 -20.71 5.60
C GLY A 486 9.93 -20.44 4.26
N ALA A 487 11.24 -20.68 4.18
CA ALA A 487 12.05 -20.53 2.98
C ALA A 487 12.95 -21.76 2.77
N VAL A 488 13.29 -22.05 1.51
CA VAL A 488 14.35 -23.01 1.18
C VAL A 488 15.63 -22.22 0.92
N ASP A 489 16.49 -22.10 1.93
CA ASP A 489 17.70 -21.29 1.95
C ASP A 489 18.97 -22.10 2.28
N PHE A 490 20.08 -21.41 2.60
CA PHE A 490 21.35 -22.07 2.84
C PHE A 490 21.38 -22.88 4.15
N ASN A 491 20.58 -22.47 5.14
CA ASN A 491 20.47 -23.16 6.43
C ASN A 491 19.79 -24.52 6.25
N ASP A 492 18.83 -24.63 5.34
CA ASP A 492 18.19 -25.91 4.99
C ASP A 492 19.16 -26.91 4.36
N LEU A 493 20.07 -26.43 3.51
CA LEU A 493 21.10 -27.30 2.92
C LEU A 493 22.03 -27.87 4.00
N VAL A 494 22.27 -27.10 5.06
CA VAL A 494 23.08 -27.55 6.21
C VAL A 494 22.31 -28.57 7.03
N GLU A 495 21.03 -28.32 7.32
CA GLU A 495 20.13 -29.24 8.03
C GLU A 495 19.92 -30.55 7.26
N MET A 496 19.69 -30.49 5.95
CA MET A 496 19.61 -31.65 5.05
C MET A 496 20.83 -32.53 5.16
N LEU A 497 22.04 -31.95 5.19
CA LEU A 497 23.29 -32.71 5.33
C LEU A 497 23.39 -33.47 6.65
N PHE A 498 22.74 -32.98 7.71
CA PHE A 498 22.69 -33.66 9.01
C PHE A 498 21.57 -34.71 9.10
N ALA A 499 20.58 -34.66 8.21
CA ALA A 499 19.39 -35.51 8.21
C ALA A 499 19.47 -36.76 7.31
N PHE A 500 20.62 -37.03 6.67
CA PHE A 500 20.80 -38.18 5.75
C PHE A 500 20.37 -39.51 6.37
N GLY A 501 19.35 -40.16 5.79
CA GLY A 501 18.81 -41.42 6.29
C GLY A 501 17.31 -41.62 6.01
N PRO A 502 16.73 -42.75 6.45
CA PRO A 502 15.28 -42.97 6.40
C PRO A 502 14.57 -41.96 7.30
N SER A 503 13.60 -41.24 6.76
CA SER A 503 12.82 -40.23 7.48
C SER A 503 11.45 -40.79 7.88
N ASP A 504 11.06 -40.55 9.13
CA ASP A 504 9.70 -40.80 9.61
C ASP A 504 8.85 -39.50 9.62
N GLU A 505 9.46 -38.32 9.36
CA GLU A 505 8.80 -37.00 9.30
C GLU A 505 9.46 -36.15 8.18
N CYS A 506 8.75 -35.90 7.07
CA CYS A 506 9.30 -35.32 5.83
C CYS A 506 9.24 -33.78 5.78
N ARG A 507 10.36 -33.14 6.12
CA ARG A 507 10.67 -31.74 5.71
C ARG A 507 11.90 -31.66 4.80
N CYS A 508 12.89 -32.50 5.09
CA CYS A 508 14.14 -32.64 4.34
C CYS A 508 14.11 -33.68 3.21
N ASP A 509 12.98 -34.34 2.97
CA ASP A 509 12.78 -35.30 1.87
C ASP A 509 12.13 -34.56 0.70
N ALA A 510 12.90 -33.67 0.08
CA ALA A 510 12.42 -32.73 -0.94
C ALA A 510 11.99 -33.40 -2.26
N ASP A 511 12.35 -34.66 -2.51
CA ASP A 511 11.88 -35.44 -3.66
C ASP A 511 10.84 -36.52 -3.33
N GLU A 512 10.37 -36.55 -2.08
CA GLU A 512 9.35 -37.46 -1.54
C GLU A 512 9.68 -38.95 -1.75
N SER A 513 10.96 -39.31 -1.82
CA SER A 513 11.39 -40.70 -2.00
C SER A 513 11.27 -41.53 -0.71
N GLY A 514 11.02 -40.89 0.44
CA GLY A 514 10.96 -41.48 1.77
C GLY A 514 12.34 -41.67 2.41
N THR A 515 13.38 -41.04 1.85
CA THR A 515 14.75 -41.10 2.35
C THR A 515 15.48 -39.82 2.03
N VAL A 516 16.04 -39.14 3.04
CA VAL A 516 16.86 -37.94 2.83
C VAL A 516 18.23 -38.35 2.28
N ASP A 517 18.49 -38.03 1.02
CA ASP A 517 19.73 -38.29 0.30
C ASP A 517 20.19 -37.12 -0.62
N PHE A 518 21.12 -37.40 -1.54
CA PHE A 518 21.64 -36.36 -2.43
C PHE A 518 20.65 -35.88 -3.48
N ASN A 519 19.63 -36.66 -3.80
CA ASN A 519 18.56 -36.27 -4.72
C ASN A 519 17.66 -35.22 -4.07
N ASP A 520 17.46 -35.26 -2.76
CA ASP A 520 16.79 -34.20 -2.01
C ASP A 520 17.59 -32.90 -2.02
N LEU A 521 18.92 -32.97 -1.92
CA LEU A 521 19.76 -31.78 -2.09
C LEU A 521 19.60 -31.18 -3.50
N VAL A 522 19.49 -32.03 -4.52
CA VAL A 522 19.26 -31.60 -5.91
C VAL A 522 17.83 -31.07 -6.10
N ALA A 523 16.85 -31.64 -5.41
CA ALA A 523 15.46 -31.22 -5.43
C ALA A 523 15.27 -29.89 -4.69
N ALA A 524 15.83 -29.71 -3.49
CA ALA A 524 15.84 -28.45 -2.74
C ALA A 524 16.60 -27.35 -3.49
N LEU A 525 17.76 -27.66 -4.09
CA LEU A 525 18.44 -26.73 -5.01
C LEU A 525 17.59 -26.45 -6.25
N GLY A 526 16.81 -27.42 -6.72
CA GLY A 526 15.86 -27.28 -7.82
C GLY A 526 14.65 -26.41 -7.46
N ILE A 527 14.13 -26.48 -6.23
CA ILE A 527 13.02 -25.69 -5.68
C ILE A 527 13.50 -24.25 -5.43
N ALA A 528 14.68 -24.08 -4.83
CA ALA A 528 15.36 -22.79 -4.70
C ALA A 528 15.64 -22.17 -6.09
N MET A 529 16.07 -22.98 -7.07
CA MET A 529 16.26 -22.53 -8.46
C MET A 529 14.94 -22.32 -9.20
N GLN A 530 13.85 -23.01 -8.87
CA GLN A 530 12.52 -22.81 -9.45
C GLN A 530 11.87 -21.52 -8.93
N ARG A 531 12.18 -21.09 -7.70
CA ARG A 531 11.81 -19.76 -7.20
C ARG A 531 12.63 -18.65 -7.86
N LEU A 532 13.92 -18.89 -8.09
CA LEU A 532 14.75 -18.05 -8.98
C LEU A 532 14.30 -18.09 -10.44
N ALA A 533 13.71 -19.18 -10.90
CA ALA A 533 13.19 -19.35 -12.25
C ALA A 533 11.75 -18.86 -12.43
N ALA A 534 10.92 -18.81 -11.39
CA ALA A 534 9.63 -18.11 -11.37
C ALA A 534 9.87 -16.59 -11.46
N LEU A 535 10.94 -16.12 -10.81
CA LEU A 535 11.53 -14.80 -11.07
C LEU A 535 12.03 -14.62 -12.52
N ALA A 536 12.48 -15.70 -13.18
CA ALA A 536 13.04 -15.67 -14.55
C ALA A 536 12.03 -16.00 -15.68
N VAL A 537 10.87 -16.61 -15.38
CA VAL A 537 9.81 -16.95 -16.35
C VAL A 537 8.80 -15.79 -16.46
N CYS A 538 8.74 -14.92 -15.46
CA CYS A 538 8.11 -13.58 -15.56
C CYS A 538 8.90 -12.60 -16.47
N LEU A 539 10.06 -12.99 -17.00
CA LEU A 539 10.91 -12.16 -17.86
C LEU A 539 10.76 -12.44 -19.36
N LEU A 540 9.76 -13.23 -19.79
CA LEU A 540 9.60 -13.58 -21.22
C LEU A 540 8.72 -12.63 -22.06
N PRO A 541 8.16 -11.53 -21.51
CA PRO A 541 8.03 -10.28 -22.25
C PRO A 541 8.97 -9.16 -21.74
N ALA A 542 9.66 -9.33 -20.62
CA ALA A 542 10.53 -8.31 -20.02
C ALA A 542 12.04 -8.54 -20.23
N LEU A 543 12.45 -9.13 -21.35
CA LEU A 543 13.80 -8.89 -21.88
C LEU A 543 13.89 -7.48 -22.51
N ALA A 544 13.53 -6.45 -21.74
CA ALA A 544 14.29 -5.22 -21.73
C ALA A 544 15.32 -5.43 -20.62
N HIS A 545 16.54 -5.82 -21.00
CA HIS A 545 17.68 -5.64 -20.11
C HIS A 545 17.62 -4.19 -19.62
N ALA A 546 17.68 -3.92 -18.31
CA ALA A 546 17.97 -2.58 -17.80
C ALA A 546 19.24 -2.13 -18.52
N ALA A 547 19.08 -1.25 -19.50
CA ALA A 547 20.15 -0.92 -20.42
C ALA A 547 21.10 0.00 -19.67
N VAL A 548 22.38 -0.34 -19.69
CA VAL A 548 23.42 0.57 -19.23
C VAL A 548 23.73 1.51 -20.39
N ILE A 549 23.28 2.76 -20.29
CA ILE A 549 23.47 3.81 -21.27
C ILE A 549 24.62 4.70 -20.78
N ASN A 550 25.74 4.71 -21.50
CA ASN A 550 26.92 5.48 -21.13
C ASN A 550 26.90 6.84 -21.79
N VAL A 551 27.00 7.91 -21.03
CA VAL A 551 27.14 9.28 -21.55
C VAL A 551 28.59 9.74 -21.39
N PRO A 552 29.25 10.26 -22.45
CA PRO A 552 28.70 10.59 -23.76
C PRO A 552 28.87 9.48 -24.84
N ALA A 553 29.22 8.26 -24.47
CA ALA A 553 29.65 7.23 -25.42
C ALA A 553 28.50 6.69 -26.30
N ASP A 554 27.34 6.43 -25.71
CA ASP A 554 26.15 5.91 -26.38
C ASP A 554 25.21 7.05 -26.83
N HIS A 555 25.11 8.11 -26.03
CA HIS A 555 24.34 9.32 -26.32
C HIS A 555 25.19 10.57 -26.07
N ALA A 556 25.15 11.54 -26.98
CA ALA A 556 25.98 12.74 -26.89
C ALA A 556 25.59 13.68 -25.73
N THR A 557 24.35 13.58 -25.24
CA THR A 557 23.76 14.43 -24.20
C THR A 557 23.08 13.56 -23.15
N ILE A 558 22.97 14.05 -21.92
CA ILE A 558 22.28 13.36 -20.83
C ILE A 558 20.78 13.30 -21.12
N GLN A 559 20.16 14.40 -21.53
CA GLN A 559 18.73 14.39 -21.88
C GLN A 559 18.46 13.43 -23.04
N GLY A 560 19.38 13.33 -24.01
CA GLY A 560 19.26 12.38 -25.11
C GLY A 560 19.33 10.92 -24.66
N ALA A 561 20.04 10.62 -23.56
CA ALA A 561 20.02 9.31 -22.92
C ALA A 561 18.72 9.08 -22.16
N ILE A 562 18.23 10.06 -21.39
CA ILE A 562 16.96 10.01 -20.66
C ILE A 562 15.78 9.79 -21.62
N ASP A 563 15.76 10.50 -22.75
CA ASP A 563 14.72 10.37 -23.78
C ASP A 563 14.65 8.95 -24.35
N ALA A 564 15.81 8.33 -24.56
CA ALA A 564 15.94 6.98 -25.11
C ALA A 564 15.72 5.87 -24.09
N ALA A 565 15.99 6.15 -22.82
CA ALA A 565 15.84 5.22 -21.72
C ALA A 565 14.37 4.85 -21.47
N VAL A 566 14.13 3.66 -20.93
CA VAL A 566 12.86 3.24 -20.34
C VAL A 566 13.03 3.10 -18.82
N SER A 567 11.94 3.09 -18.05
CA SER A 567 12.01 2.87 -16.60
C SER A 567 12.80 1.60 -16.27
N GLY A 568 13.69 1.69 -15.28
CA GLY A 568 14.63 0.66 -14.88
C GLY A 568 16.02 0.79 -15.50
N ASP A 569 16.20 1.57 -16.57
CA ASP A 569 17.50 1.76 -17.20
C ASP A 569 18.51 2.52 -16.31
N GLU A 570 19.79 2.25 -16.56
CA GLU A 570 20.91 2.86 -15.85
C GLU A 570 21.69 3.78 -16.79
N ILE A 571 21.69 5.08 -16.49
CA ILE A 571 22.45 6.09 -17.20
C ILE A 571 23.74 6.36 -16.42
N VAL A 572 24.87 5.95 -17.01
CA VAL A 572 26.20 6.08 -16.42
C VAL A 572 26.94 7.26 -17.05
N LEU A 573 27.20 8.28 -16.23
CA LEU A 573 27.85 9.51 -16.63
C LEU A 573 29.37 9.40 -16.47
N SER A 574 30.11 9.58 -17.57
CA SER A 574 31.57 9.72 -17.53
C SER A 574 31.97 11.01 -16.84
N ALA A 575 33.17 11.04 -16.25
CA ALA A 575 33.68 12.25 -15.62
C ALA A 575 33.72 13.43 -16.61
N GLY A 576 33.20 14.58 -16.20
CA GLY A 576 33.05 15.75 -17.06
C GLY A 576 32.05 16.77 -16.53
N THR A 577 32.02 17.92 -17.21
CA THR A 577 31.04 18.99 -16.96
C THR A 577 30.01 19.00 -18.09
N TYR A 578 28.74 18.93 -17.71
CA TYR A 578 27.58 18.90 -18.60
C TYR A 578 26.71 20.13 -18.29
N SER A 579 26.24 20.81 -19.33
CA SER A 579 25.39 22.00 -19.19
C SER A 579 24.11 21.74 -19.96
N GLU A 580 23.16 21.09 -19.29
CA GLU A 580 21.88 20.64 -19.84
C GLU A 580 20.80 20.82 -18.78
N GLU A 581 19.59 21.17 -19.21
CA GLU A 581 18.37 21.16 -18.40
C GLU A 581 17.73 19.77 -18.55
N LEU A 582 17.52 19.08 -17.43
CA LEU A 582 17.14 17.67 -17.40
C LEU A 582 15.73 17.46 -16.87
N ASP A 583 14.95 16.63 -17.56
CA ASP A 583 13.62 16.18 -17.15
C ASP A 583 13.53 14.65 -17.26
N LEU A 584 13.27 13.99 -16.13
CA LEU A 584 13.11 12.53 -16.06
C LEU A 584 11.74 12.05 -16.58
N GLY A 585 10.82 12.95 -16.93
CA GLY A 585 9.46 12.63 -17.38
C GLY A 585 8.69 11.91 -16.28
N SER A 586 8.18 10.70 -16.55
CA SER A 586 7.55 9.80 -15.58
C SER A 586 8.35 8.51 -15.38
N LYS A 587 9.66 8.52 -15.70
CA LYS A 587 10.50 7.30 -15.73
C LYS A 587 11.25 7.14 -14.42
N ASN A 588 11.29 5.91 -13.91
CA ASN A 588 12.14 5.54 -12.79
C ASN A 588 13.53 5.15 -13.31
N LEU A 589 14.55 5.98 -13.13
CA LEU A 589 15.88 5.79 -13.73
C LEU A 589 16.98 5.78 -12.68
N ILE A 590 18.07 5.07 -12.96
CA ILE A 590 19.32 5.18 -12.20
C ILE A 590 20.25 6.11 -12.97
N LEU A 591 20.50 7.31 -12.46
CA LEU A 591 21.45 8.28 -13.02
C LEU A 591 22.66 8.40 -12.09
N ARG A 592 23.83 7.91 -12.52
CA ARG A 592 25.01 7.91 -11.64
C ARG A 592 26.33 8.25 -12.32
N ALA A 593 27.27 8.73 -11.54
CA ALA A 593 28.66 8.86 -11.96
C ALA A 593 29.33 7.48 -12.19
N ALA A 594 30.16 7.37 -13.21
CA ALA A 594 30.90 6.16 -13.55
C ALA A 594 32.02 5.79 -12.55
N ALA A 595 32.49 6.76 -11.76
CA ALA A 595 33.62 6.60 -10.84
C ALA A 595 33.29 7.14 -9.43
N GLY A 596 33.79 6.45 -8.41
CA GLY A 596 33.46 6.65 -6.99
C GLY A 596 34.03 7.90 -6.30
N GLU A 597 34.51 8.89 -7.05
CA GLU A 597 34.98 10.16 -6.48
C GLU A 597 33.90 11.23 -6.57
N ARG A 598 33.62 11.88 -5.43
CA ARG A 598 32.70 13.02 -5.35
C ARG A 598 33.22 14.15 -6.25
N GLY A 599 32.36 14.74 -7.08
CA GLY A 599 32.74 15.84 -7.97
C GLY A 599 33.24 15.44 -9.37
N ALA A 600 33.33 14.14 -9.69
CA ALA A 600 33.79 13.71 -11.01
C ALA A 600 32.82 14.07 -12.15
N VAL A 601 31.52 14.11 -11.86
CA VAL A 601 30.46 14.50 -12.79
C VAL A 601 29.80 15.77 -12.28
N VAL A 602 29.84 16.82 -13.10
CA VAL A 602 29.31 18.14 -12.78
C VAL A 602 28.22 18.50 -13.78
N LEU A 603 27.03 18.79 -13.27
CA LEU A 603 25.94 19.42 -14.00
C LEU A 603 25.97 20.92 -13.66
N ASP A 604 26.28 21.75 -14.65
CA ASP A 604 26.51 23.19 -14.50
C ASP A 604 25.36 23.98 -15.15
N GLY A 605 24.56 24.66 -14.32
CA GLY A 605 23.44 25.51 -14.75
C GLY A 605 23.86 26.87 -15.33
N GLN A 606 25.17 27.18 -15.31
CA GLN A 606 25.77 28.40 -15.89
C GLN A 606 25.16 29.72 -15.40
N ASN A 607 24.55 29.72 -14.21
CA ASN A 607 23.77 30.81 -13.62
C ASN A 607 22.59 31.24 -14.50
N SER A 608 21.99 30.32 -15.26
CA SER A 608 20.97 30.68 -16.24
C SER A 608 19.73 29.79 -16.27
N PHE A 609 19.75 28.59 -15.69
CA PHE A 609 18.61 27.68 -15.71
C PHE A 609 18.63 26.70 -14.52
N ARG A 610 17.47 26.09 -14.25
CA ARG A 610 17.32 24.96 -13.33
C ARG A 610 17.93 23.72 -13.94
N ILE A 611 18.77 23.00 -13.20
CA ILE A 611 19.53 21.89 -13.76
C ILE A 611 18.64 20.65 -14.00
N MET A 612 17.74 20.33 -13.07
CA MET A 612 16.91 19.12 -13.16
C MET A 612 15.51 19.29 -12.54
N SER A 613 14.52 18.65 -13.14
CA SER A 613 13.15 18.52 -12.62
C SER A 613 12.73 17.04 -12.55
N ILE A 614 12.10 16.68 -11.41
CA ILE A 614 11.54 15.35 -11.13
C ILE A 614 10.10 15.54 -10.68
N THR A 615 9.18 15.54 -11.66
CA THR A 615 7.79 15.98 -11.43
C THR A 615 6.73 15.01 -11.94
N GLY A 616 7.11 13.81 -12.40
CA GLY A 616 6.21 12.86 -13.06
C GLY A 616 5.80 11.66 -12.21
N GLY A 617 5.87 11.77 -10.88
CA GLY A 617 5.45 10.70 -9.98
C GLY A 617 6.50 9.60 -9.77
N GLN A 618 7.79 9.88 -10.02
CA GLN A 618 8.87 8.93 -9.80
C GLN A 618 8.90 8.36 -8.38
N GLY A 619 9.13 7.06 -8.25
CA GLY A 619 9.27 6.36 -6.97
C GLY A 619 10.73 6.25 -6.48
N SER A 620 10.92 5.56 -5.36
CA SER A 620 12.22 5.37 -4.68
C SER A 620 13.26 4.58 -5.47
N SER A 621 12.83 3.87 -6.52
CA SER A 621 13.71 3.22 -7.50
C SER A 621 14.43 4.21 -8.42
N THR A 622 14.01 5.49 -8.45
CA THR A 622 14.78 6.56 -9.08
C THR A 622 15.98 6.91 -8.22
N LEU A 623 17.19 6.64 -8.72
CA LEU A 623 18.44 6.86 -7.99
C LEU A 623 19.30 7.90 -8.69
N ILE A 624 19.69 8.95 -7.97
CA ILE A 624 20.71 9.91 -8.42
C ILE A 624 21.92 9.76 -7.51
N ASP A 625 23.07 9.40 -8.10
CA ASP A 625 24.22 8.96 -7.31
C ASP A 625 25.55 9.59 -7.76
N GLY A 626 26.19 10.33 -6.84
CA GLY A 626 27.53 10.88 -7.03
C GLY A 626 27.62 12.07 -7.99
N ILE A 627 26.54 12.82 -8.16
CA ILE A 627 26.45 13.95 -9.10
C ILE A 627 26.61 15.29 -8.38
N THR A 628 27.36 16.21 -8.98
CA THR A 628 27.49 17.60 -8.52
C THR A 628 26.59 18.52 -9.36
N PHE A 629 25.70 19.26 -8.72
CA PHE A 629 24.84 20.29 -9.28
C PHE A 629 25.40 21.66 -8.89
N THR A 630 25.75 22.50 -9.87
CA THR A 630 26.37 23.80 -9.60
C THR A 630 25.91 24.92 -10.51
N ASN A 631 25.96 26.15 -10.02
CA ASN A 631 25.56 27.37 -10.73
C ASN A 631 24.15 27.26 -11.34
N GLY A 632 23.26 26.49 -10.74
CA GLY A 632 21.85 26.46 -11.10
C GLY A 632 21.19 27.81 -10.80
N HIS A 633 20.32 28.30 -11.68
CA HIS A 633 19.58 29.55 -11.46
C HIS A 633 18.15 29.48 -11.98
N ALA A 634 17.17 29.67 -11.09
CA ALA A 634 15.75 29.60 -11.40
C ALA A 634 14.92 30.47 -10.45
N GLU A 635 13.60 30.51 -10.67
CA GLU A 635 12.65 31.19 -9.76
C GLU A 635 12.71 30.52 -8.37
N ASP A 636 12.30 29.26 -8.29
CA ASP A 636 12.60 28.35 -7.17
C ASP A 636 13.67 27.32 -7.54
N ALA A 637 14.30 26.68 -6.55
CA ALA A 637 15.17 25.51 -6.74
C ALA A 637 16.24 25.69 -7.82
N GLY A 638 17.30 26.44 -7.51
CA GLY A 638 18.36 26.74 -8.48
C GLY A 638 18.90 25.49 -9.19
N ALA A 639 19.07 24.37 -8.48
CA ALA A 639 19.56 23.12 -9.04
C ALA A 639 18.44 22.12 -9.39
N LEU A 640 17.63 21.70 -8.42
CA LEU A 640 16.78 20.51 -8.55
C LEU A 640 15.38 20.76 -7.99
N GLU A 641 14.36 20.48 -8.79
CA GLU A 641 12.96 20.48 -8.37
C GLU A 641 12.41 19.06 -8.22
N ILE A 642 11.71 18.80 -7.12
CA ILE A 642 11.02 17.53 -6.87
C ILE A 642 9.56 17.82 -6.49
N ILE A 643 8.62 17.33 -7.30
CA ILE A 643 7.19 17.52 -7.07
C ILE A 643 6.44 16.20 -7.21
N GLY A 644 5.73 15.78 -6.17
CA GLY A 644 4.89 14.56 -6.23
C GLY A 644 5.69 13.28 -6.46
N ALA A 645 6.98 13.28 -6.16
CA ALA A 645 7.92 12.19 -6.42
C ALA A 645 8.73 11.81 -5.16
N SER A 646 9.34 10.63 -5.16
CA SER A 646 10.11 10.09 -4.03
C SER A 646 11.48 9.53 -4.44
N PRO A 647 12.34 10.28 -5.16
CA PRO A 647 13.64 9.77 -5.59
C PRO A 647 14.62 9.58 -4.41
N THR A 648 15.60 8.71 -4.61
CA THR A 648 16.75 8.56 -3.72
C THR A 648 17.95 9.29 -4.31
N LEU A 649 18.52 10.24 -3.57
CA LEU A 649 19.74 10.95 -3.91
C LEU A 649 20.83 10.56 -2.92
N ARG A 650 21.98 10.09 -3.42
CA ARG A 650 23.10 9.76 -2.54
C ARG A 650 24.43 10.28 -3.06
N ARG A 651 25.32 10.65 -2.15
CA ARG A 651 26.67 11.18 -2.46
C ARG A 651 26.64 12.38 -3.42
N CYS A 652 25.52 13.10 -3.48
CA CYS A 652 25.36 14.26 -4.35
C CYS A 652 25.97 15.52 -3.73
N THR A 653 26.26 16.51 -4.55
CA THR A 653 26.75 17.82 -4.11
C THR A 653 25.99 18.92 -4.80
N PHE A 654 25.41 19.84 -4.04
CA PHE A 654 24.70 21.02 -4.51
C PHE A 654 25.51 22.23 -4.08
N VAL A 655 26.19 22.88 -5.02
CA VAL A 655 27.14 23.94 -4.70
C VAL A 655 26.95 25.19 -5.55
N ALA A 656 26.90 26.36 -4.91
CA ALA A 656 26.77 27.65 -5.58
C ALA A 656 25.54 27.75 -6.51
N ASN A 657 24.40 27.20 -6.10
CA ASN A 657 23.13 27.37 -6.81
C ASN A 657 22.37 28.56 -6.22
N THR A 658 21.56 29.23 -7.05
CA THR A 658 20.84 30.43 -6.65
C THR A 658 19.40 30.45 -7.13
N SER A 659 18.42 30.70 -6.25
CA SER A 659 17.01 30.94 -6.63
C SER A 659 16.67 32.44 -6.56
N GLN A 660 15.61 32.86 -7.25
CA GLN A 660 15.08 34.24 -7.19
C GLN A 660 13.99 34.40 -6.13
N GLU A 661 13.37 33.30 -5.71
CA GLU A 661 12.39 33.22 -4.62
C GLU A 661 12.98 32.23 -3.60
N ASP A 662 12.59 30.95 -3.65
CA ASP A 662 12.88 30.01 -2.57
C ASP A 662 13.79 28.83 -2.97
N GLY A 663 14.48 28.24 -1.99
CA GLY A 663 15.26 27.01 -2.20
C GLY A 663 16.47 27.21 -3.10
N GLY A 664 17.57 27.76 -2.60
CA GLY A 664 18.74 28.09 -3.43
C GLY A 664 19.27 26.93 -4.27
N ALA A 665 19.20 25.70 -3.75
CA ALA A 665 19.49 24.47 -4.48
C ALA A 665 18.25 23.64 -4.82
N LEU A 666 17.36 23.41 -3.87
CA LEU A 666 16.34 22.37 -3.94
C LEU A 666 14.96 22.89 -3.54
N ALA A 667 13.93 22.42 -4.23
CA ALA A 667 12.54 22.54 -3.80
C ALA A 667 11.88 21.16 -3.78
N VAL A 668 11.22 20.84 -2.66
CA VAL A 668 10.55 19.56 -2.42
C VAL A 668 9.09 19.81 -2.06
N PHE A 669 8.18 19.42 -2.94
CA PHE A 669 6.75 19.69 -2.80
C PHE A 669 5.89 18.44 -2.98
N GLY A 670 5.11 18.06 -1.97
CA GLY A 670 4.26 16.86 -2.06
C GLY A 670 5.08 15.56 -2.20
N SER A 671 6.26 15.48 -1.58
CA SER A 671 7.32 14.54 -1.95
C SER A 671 8.01 13.87 -0.75
N ASN A 672 8.43 12.61 -0.93
CA ASN A 672 9.14 11.82 0.10
C ASN A 672 10.55 11.44 -0.37
N ALA A 673 11.30 12.43 -0.87
CA ALA A 673 12.66 12.22 -1.37
C ALA A 673 13.64 11.89 -0.23
N THR A 674 14.58 10.98 -0.48
CA THR A 674 15.63 10.60 0.48
C THR A 674 16.98 11.11 0.01
N PHE A 675 17.75 11.72 0.92
CA PHE A 675 19.08 12.25 0.69
C PHE A 675 20.07 11.60 1.66
N ALA A 676 21.09 10.92 1.13
CA ALA A 676 22.12 10.25 1.92
C ALA A 676 23.53 10.71 1.52
N ASP A 677 24.37 11.08 2.49
CA ASP A 677 25.77 11.45 2.23
C ASP A 677 25.91 12.66 1.26
N CYS A 678 24.93 13.57 1.29
CA CYS A 678 24.85 14.73 0.40
C CYS A 678 25.52 15.97 1.00
N LEU A 679 25.98 16.89 0.14
CA LEU A 679 26.53 18.19 0.53
C LEU A 679 25.75 19.31 -0.13
N PHE A 680 25.33 20.28 0.66
CA PHE A 680 24.71 21.53 0.23
C PHE A 680 25.61 22.67 0.69
N GLU A 681 26.35 23.28 -0.24
CA GLU A 681 27.38 24.26 0.07
C GLU A 681 27.20 25.57 -0.70
N ASN A 682 27.21 26.70 0.01
CA ASN A 682 27.17 28.05 -0.59
C ASN A 682 25.99 28.26 -1.57
N ASN A 683 24.83 27.67 -1.30
CA ASN A 683 23.61 27.94 -2.07
C ASN A 683 22.92 29.20 -1.54
N THR A 684 22.19 29.91 -2.40
CA THR A 684 21.59 31.19 -2.03
C THR A 684 20.15 31.34 -2.53
N ALA A 685 19.23 31.67 -1.64
CA ALA A 685 17.87 32.10 -2.00
C ALA A 685 17.70 33.59 -1.73
N LEU A 686 16.92 34.28 -2.58
CA LEU A 686 16.62 35.69 -2.37
C LEU A 686 15.49 35.90 -1.35
N ASP A 687 14.58 34.93 -1.21
CA ASP A 687 13.55 34.95 -0.18
C ASP A 687 13.89 33.90 0.88
N ASP A 688 13.36 32.67 0.78
CA ASP A 688 13.45 31.67 1.84
C ASP A 688 14.21 30.39 1.49
N GLY A 689 14.72 29.69 2.51
CA GLY A 689 15.35 28.37 2.36
C GLY A 689 16.63 28.43 1.54
N GLY A 690 17.70 28.97 2.14
CA GLY A 690 18.94 29.29 1.43
C GLY A 690 19.56 28.12 0.66
N ALA A 691 19.28 26.88 1.09
CA ALA A 691 19.54 25.68 0.31
C ALA A 691 18.25 25.00 -0.18
N ILE A 692 17.26 24.83 0.70
CA ILE A 692 16.13 23.94 0.49
C ILE A 692 14.84 24.58 0.96
N VAL A 693 13.83 24.57 0.11
CA VAL A 693 12.43 24.80 0.50
C VAL A 693 11.67 23.46 0.49
N ILE A 694 10.91 23.20 1.56
CA ILE A 694 10.11 21.98 1.72
C ILE A 694 8.68 22.37 2.05
N SER A 695 7.71 21.82 1.31
CA SER A 695 6.29 21.94 1.64
C SER A 695 5.49 20.67 1.36
N PHE A 696 4.50 20.37 2.22
CA PHE A 696 3.62 19.19 2.12
C PHE A 696 4.39 17.87 1.89
N SER A 697 5.53 17.68 2.57
CA SER A 697 6.53 16.66 2.23
C SER A 697 7.11 15.99 3.47
N GLU A 698 7.49 14.71 3.37
CA GLU A 698 8.17 13.93 4.42
C GLU A 698 9.56 13.49 3.95
N ALA A 699 10.37 14.45 3.49
CA ALA A 699 11.72 14.17 3.02
C ALA A 699 12.64 13.64 4.14
N ALA A 700 13.60 12.79 3.80
CA ALA A 700 14.59 12.25 4.74
C ALA A 700 16.01 12.69 4.35
N PHE A 701 16.77 13.20 5.31
CA PHE A 701 18.17 13.58 5.14
C PHE A 701 19.03 12.84 6.17
N ASP A 702 20.04 12.11 5.70
CA ASP A 702 20.92 11.31 6.54
C ASP A 702 22.38 11.51 6.13
N ARG A 703 23.27 11.71 7.11
CA ARG A 703 24.70 12.02 6.88
C ARG A 703 24.93 13.16 5.88
N CYS A 704 24.08 14.19 5.95
CA CYS A 704 24.18 15.35 5.08
C CYS A 704 24.98 16.48 5.71
N VAL A 705 25.63 17.29 4.88
CA VAL A 705 26.35 18.49 5.31
C VAL A 705 25.75 19.72 4.64
N PHE A 706 25.34 20.70 5.44
CA PHE A 706 24.81 21.99 5.00
C PHE A 706 25.76 23.09 5.46
N ARG A 707 26.48 23.70 4.51
CA ARG A 707 27.54 24.67 4.81
C ARG A 707 27.39 25.97 4.04
N GLY A 708 27.43 27.10 4.75
CA GLY A 708 27.53 28.41 4.10
C GLY A 708 26.33 28.79 3.23
N ASN A 709 25.17 28.15 3.41
CA ASN A 709 23.97 28.46 2.64
C ASN A 709 23.31 29.74 3.18
N GLN A 710 22.68 30.52 2.29
CA GLN A 710 22.21 31.86 2.60
C GLN A 710 20.78 32.13 2.08
N ALA A 711 19.91 32.63 2.95
CA ALA A 711 18.60 33.20 2.59
C ALA A 711 18.58 34.70 2.95
N SER A 712 17.87 35.53 2.16
CA SER A 712 17.73 36.95 2.53
C SER A 712 16.51 37.22 3.42
N SER A 713 15.57 36.28 3.53
CA SER A 713 14.45 36.29 4.47
C SER A 713 14.60 35.15 5.49
N ASP A 714 14.05 33.96 5.29
CA ASP A 714 13.94 32.98 6.37
C ASP A 714 14.64 31.64 6.05
N GLY A 715 15.30 31.06 7.06
CA GLY A 715 15.91 29.73 6.99
C GLY A 715 17.16 29.68 6.10
N GLY A 716 18.35 29.87 6.67
CA GLY A 716 19.59 29.83 5.89
C GLY A 716 19.86 28.51 5.16
N VAL A 717 19.26 27.41 5.63
CA VAL A 717 19.22 26.11 4.94
C VAL A 717 17.79 25.76 4.56
N PHE A 718 16.91 25.59 5.55
CA PHE A 718 15.55 25.07 5.38
C PHE A 718 14.50 26.14 5.66
N ASN A 719 13.55 26.29 4.74
CA ASN A 719 12.22 26.81 5.04
C ASN A 719 11.21 25.66 4.96
N CYS A 720 10.47 25.45 6.06
CA CYS A 720 9.55 24.34 6.23
C CYS A 720 8.15 24.89 6.39
N SER A 721 7.30 24.74 5.38
CA SER A 721 5.94 25.30 5.38
C SER A 721 4.86 24.30 4.97
N GLY A 722 3.65 24.43 5.50
CA GLY A 722 2.50 23.63 5.06
C GLY A 722 2.68 22.13 5.32
N SER A 723 2.87 21.72 6.58
CA SER A 723 3.06 20.31 6.96
C SER A 723 4.29 19.66 6.30
N ALA A 724 5.42 20.37 6.31
CA ALA A 724 6.73 19.86 5.95
C ALA A 724 7.35 19.07 7.13
N ASN A 725 7.07 17.77 7.19
CA ASN A 725 7.43 16.91 8.32
C ASN A 725 8.68 16.07 8.00
N HIS A 726 9.73 16.73 7.51
CA HIS A 726 10.97 16.04 7.14
C HIS A 726 11.74 15.57 8.37
N THR A 727 12.55 14.52 8.18
CA THR A 727 13.47 13.99 9.19
C THR A 727 14.90 14.23 8.75
N VAL A 728 15.71 14.83 9.62
CA VAL A 728 17.16 14.97 9.44
C VAL A 728 17.89 14.18 10.51
N SER A 729 18.86 13.37 10.11
CA SER A 729 19.66 12.58 11.03
C SER A 729 21.15 12.59 10.71
N ASN A 730 21.99 12.44 11.73
CA ASN A 730 23.45 12.28 11.61
C ASN A 730 24.12 13.37 10.76
N SER A 731 23.61 14.60 10.80
CA SER A 731 23.92 15.65 9.81
C SER A 731 24.52 16.89 10.46
N LEU A 732 25.33 17.62 9.68
CA LEU A 732 26.05 18.82 10.11
C LEU A 732 25.51 20.08 9.41
N PHE A 733 25.24 21.12 10.19
CA PHE A 733 24.83 22.45 9.74
C PHE A 733 25.84 23.46 10.22
N VAL A 734 26.64 24.03 9.31
CA VAL A 734 27.71 24.96 9.68
C VAL A 734 27.70 26.26 8.89
N GLY A 735 27.77 27.40 9.57
CA GLY A 735 28.01 28.68 8.91
C GLY A 735 26.87 29.13 8.00
N ASN A 736 25.65 28.64 8.20
CA ASN A 736 24.50 29.03 7.37
C ASN A 736 23.91 30.36 7.88
N HIS A 737 23.22 31.08 6.99
CA HIS A 737 22.78 32.44 7.25
C HIS A 737 21.36 32.72 6.72
N GLY A 738 20.43 33.04 7.60
CA GLY A 738 19.08 33.53 7.26
C GLY A 738 18.83 34.90 7.89
N ALA A 739 17.88 35.71 7.42
CA ALA A 739 17.49 36.90 8.18
C ALA A 739 16.76 36.53 9.47
N THR A 740 15.95 35.46 9.42
CA THR A 740 15.37 34.74 10.57
C THR A 740 15.63 33.24 10.44
N GLY A 741 15.99 32.55 11.53
CA GLY A 741 16.37 31.14 11.50
C GLY A 741 17.67 30.89 10.71
N GLY A 742 18.82 30.96 11.37
CA GLY A 742 20.14 30.91 10.75
C GLY A 742 20.38 29.64 9.92
N ALA A 743 19.83 28.51 10.36
CA ALA A 743 19.76 27.28 9.57
C ALA A 743 18.33 26.91 9.20
N VAL A 744 17.40 26.97 10.14
CA VAL A 744 16.04 26.41 9.97
C VAL A 744 15.00 27.44 10.34
N PHE A 745 14.00 27.61 9.48
CA PHE A 745 12.77 28.31 9.77
C PHE A 745 11.56 27.38 9.62
N VAL A 746 10.68 27.35 10.61
CA VAL A 746 9.53 26.44 10.65
C VAL A 746 8.20 27.18 10.74
N LEU A 747 7.31 26.87 9.79
CA LEU A 747 5.97 27.41 9.66
C LEU A 747 4.95 26.26 9.51
N GLU A 748 4.04 26.12 10.47
CA GLU A 748 2.92 25.14 10.39
C GLU A 748 3.37 23.69 10.04
N SER A 749 4.51 23.26 10.59
CA SER A 749 5.18 21.99 10.23
C SER A 749 5.81 21.31 11.44
N ASP A 750 6.00 19.98 11.37
CA ASP A 750 6.50 19.14 12.47
C ASP A 750 7.83 18.41 12.14
N PRO A 751 8.93 19.13 11.82
CA PRO A 751 10.18 18.47 11.45
C PRO A 751 10.94 17.90 12.64
N THR A 752 11.72 16.84 12.37
CA THR A 752 12.48 16.09 13.39
C THR A 752 13.97 16.08 13.07
N TYR A 753 14.79 16.39 14.07
CA TYR A 753 16.25 16.42 14.00
C TYR A 753 16.86 15.49 15.05
N ILE A 754 17.68 14.53 14.61
CA ILE A 754 18.24 13.48 15.45
C ILE A 754 19.75 13.36 15.23
N ASN A 755 20.56 13.34 16.27
CA ASN A 755 22.02 13.19 16.13
C ASN A 755 22.61 14.25 15.18
N CYS A 756 22.17 15.49 15.26
CA CYS A 756 22.62 16.57 14.37
C CYS A 756 23.50 17.57 15.12
N THR A 757 24.44 18.19 14.40
CA THR A 757 25.28 19.27 14.94
C THR A 757 25.02 20.56 14.17
N PHE A 758 24.61 21.62 14.87
CA PHE A 758 24.38 22.96 14.36
C PHE A 758 25.41 23.89 14.98
N VAL A 759 26.30 24.43 14.14
CA VAL A 759 27.41 25.28 14.61
C VAL A 759 27.54 26.53 13.74
N GLU A 760 27.73 27.70 14.35
CA GLU A 760 27.99 28.95 13.62
C GLU A 760 26.89 29.34 12.62
N ASN A 761 25.64 28.93 12.87
CA ASN A 761 24.51 29.39 12.06
C ASN A 761 24.07 30.76 12.59
N THR A 762 24.02 31.73 11.69
CA THR A 762 23.94 33.17 12.02
C THR A 762 22.70 33.80 11.41
N THR A 763 22.30 34.95 11.95
CA THR A 763 21.18 35.72 11.41
C THR A 763 21.49 37.21 11.21
N VAL A 764 20.72 37.88 10.35
CA VAL A 764 20.88 39.33 10.11
C VAL A 764 20.35 40.17 11.28
N PHE A 765 19.27 39.73 11.94
CA PHE A 765 18.47 40.56 12.84
C PHE A 765 18.46 40.11 14.30
N SER A 766 19.54 39.48 14.79
CA SER A 766 19.64 38.89 16.14
C SER A 766 18.57 37.83 16.41
N GLY A 767 18.80 36.66 15.83
CA GLY A 767 18.01 35.44 15.95
C GLY A 767 18.86 34.18 15.82
N ASP A 768 18.19 33.05 15.92
CA ASP A 768 18.77 31.80 16.40
C ASP A 768 19.09 30.80 15.27
N SER A 769 19.82 29.71 15.56
CA SER A 769 20.04 28.60 14.61
C SER A 769 18.71 28.04 14.08
N PHE A 770 17.70 27.96 14.95
CA PHE A 770 16.32 27.59 14.64
C PHE A 770 15.38 28.73 14.99
N ASP A 771 14.50 29.10 14.06
CA ASP A 771 13.37 29.97 14.37
C ASP A 771 12.03 29.32 14.08
N LEU A 772 11.13 29.42 15.06
CA LEU A 772 9.78 28.87 15.01
C LEU A 772 8.78 30.01 14.83
N SER A 773 8.11 30.04 13.69
CA SER A 773 7.15 31.11 13.35
C SER A 773 6.14 31.40 14.46
N ASP A 774 5.70 32.66 14.55
CA ASP A 774 4.76 33.13 15.58
C ASP A 774 3.32 32.64 15.39
N THR A 775 3.06 31.91 14.30
CA THR A 775 1.74 31.36 13.97
C THR A 775 1.50 30.04 14.71
N PRO A 776 0.35 29.86 15.39
CA PRO A 776 0.03 28.61 16.06
C PRO A 776 -0.09 27.43 15.08
N GLY A 777 0.80 26.45 15.21
CA GLY A 777 0.81 25.21 14.41
C GLY A 777 2.24 24.79 14.12
N GLY A 778 2.57 23.52 14.36
CA GLY A 778 3.92 22.97 14.17
C GLY A 778 4.72 22.76 15.45
N THR A 779 5.43 21.64 15.51
CA THR A 779 6.28 21.18 16.62
C THR A 779 7.62 20.70 16.08
N VAL A 780 8.71 21.39 16.44
CA VAL A 780 10.05 20.90 16.10
C VAL A 780 10.52 19.96 17.19
N THR A 781 10.98 18.78 16.79
CA THR A 781 11.60 17.81 17.71
C THR A 781 13.11 17.77 17.48
N VAL A 782 13.87 17.96 18.56
CA VAL A 782 15.34 17.96 18.56
C VAL A 782 15.81 16.97 19.62
N THR A 783 16.46 15.88 19.20
CA THR A 783 16.94 14.81 20.10
C THR A 783 18.36 14.42 19.77
N ASN A 784 19.21 14.20 20.77
CA ASN A 784 20.62 13.82 20.58
C ASN A 784 21.43 14.84 19.78
N CYS A 785 21.07 16.13 19.80
CA CYS A 785 21.69 17.14 18.95
C CYS A 785 22.67 18.03 19.72
N ILE A 786 23.54 18.72 18.98
CA ILE A 786 24.36 19.82 19.50
C ILE A 786 23.98 21.09 18.75
N LEU A 787 23.58 22.13 19.47
CA LEU A 787 23.37 23.48 18.93
C LEU A 787 24.31 24.43 19.67
N TRP A 788 25.26 25.03 18.93
CA TRP A 788 26.36 25.77 19.52
C TRP A 788 26.88 26.90 18.63
N ASN A 789 27.37 27.97 19.26
CA ASN A 789 28.03 29.11 18.64
C ASN A 789 27.17 29.85 17.59
N GLY A 790 25.85 29.95 17.80
CA GLY A 790 24.97 30.88 17.08
C GLY A 790 25.09 32.33 17.58
N ASP A 791 24.36 33.26 16.94
CA ASP A 791 24.42 34.70 17.25
C ASP A 791 23.71 35.10 18.57
N SER A 792 22.68 34.36 19.01
CA SER A 792 21.87 34.67 20.20
C SER A 792 21.50 33.41 21.03
N ASP A 793 20.21 33.07 21.06
CA ASP A 793 19.72 31.79 21.56
C ASP A 793 19.85 30.77 20.39
N GLU A 794 19.77 29.48 20.66
CA GLU A 794 19.89 28.47 19.60
C GLU A 794 18.55 28.07 19.00
N ILE A 795 17.45 28.32 19.72
CA ILE A 795 16.08 28.01 19.33
C ILE A 795 15.15 29.13 19.84
N SER A 796 14.55 29.89 18.92
CA SER A 796 13.62 30.99 19.20
C SER A 796 12.24 30.76 18.60
N GLY A 797 11.32 31.67 18.94
CA GLY A 797 10.02 31.77 18.31
C GLY A 797 8.86 31.50 19.27
N MET A 798 7.62 31.66 18.80
CA MET A 798 6.41 31.34 19.58
C MET A 798 5.84 29.95 19.27
N GLY A 799 6.45 29.20 18.34
CA GLY A 799 6.13 27.79 18.09
C GLY A 799 6.56 26.86 19.23
N VAL A 800 6.30 25.56 19.07
CA VAL A 800 6.65 24.55 20.08
C VAL A 800 7.94 23.83 19.66
N ALA A 801 8.97 23.88 20.50
CA ALA A 801 10.13 23.00 20.41
C ALA A 801 10.11 21.97 21.53
N ILE A 802 10.30 20.71 21.17
CA ILE A 802 10.54 19.60 22.08
C ILE A 802 12.02 19.23 21.95
N VAL A 803 12.81 19.66 22.92
CA VAL A 803 14.25 19.36 22.98
C VAL A 803 14.50 18.30 24.04
N LYS A 804 15.23 17.25 23.66
CA LYS A 804 15.61 16.14 24.55
C LYS A 804 17.06 15.75 24.35
N ASP A 805 17.73 15.36 25.43
CA ASP A 805 19.05 14.71 25.41
C ASP A 805 19.98 15.40 24.41
N SER A 806 20.26 16.69 24.59
CA SER A 806 20.91 17.55 23.59
C SER A 806 21.79 18.60 24.26
N VAL A 807 22.84 19.06 23.57
CA VAL A 807 23.63 20.22 24.00
C VAL A 807 23.07 21.48 23.37
N VAL A 808 22.73 22.49 24.17
CA VAL A 808 22.21 23.78 23.69
C VAL A 808 22.93 24.92 24.39
N GLN A 809 23.63 25.76 23.62
CA GLN A 809 24.30 26.94 24.17
C GLN A 809 23.28 27.91 24.80
N GLY A 810 23.55 28.37 26.02
CA GLY A 810 22.63 29.24 26.77
C GLY A 810 21.47 28.50 27.43
N GLY A 811 21.31 27.20 27.15
CA GLY A 811 20.30 26.32 27.71
C GLY A 811 18.93 26.39 27.03
N PHE A 812 18.10 25.38 27.30
CA PHE A 812 16.72 25.30 26.81
C PHE A 812 15.85 24.50 27.79
N MET A 813 14.54 24.80 27.84
CA MET A 813 13.61 23.99 28.63
C MET A 813 13.32 22.66 27.93
N GLY A 814 14.12 21.64 28.25
CA GLY A 814 14.00 20.27 27.75
C GLY A 814 14.47 19.24 28.78
N MET A 815 14.15 17.96 28.57
CA MET A 815 14.70 16.87 29.41
C MET A 815 16.09 16.50 28.89
N GLY A 816 17.07 16.30 29.76
CA GLY A 816 18.42 15.89 29.33
C GLY A 816 19.20 16.96 28.56
N VAL A 817 18.82 18.25 28.67
CA VAL A 817 19.56 19.33 28.00
C VAL A 817 20.81 19.71 28.79
N ILE A 818 21.95 19.75 28.10
CA ILE A 818 23.28 20.12 28.62
C ILE A 818 23.68 21.50 28.09
N GLU A 819 24.25 22.36 28.95
CA GLU A 819 24.67 23.73 28.59
C GLU A 819 26.19 23.90 28.49
N ASN A 820 26.94 22.85 28.84
CA ASN A 820 28.40 22.87 28.83
C ASN A 820 28.94 22.85 27.39
N ASP A 821 30.09 23.50 27.20
CA ASP A 821 30.82 23.48 25.94
C ASP A 821 31.03 22.04 25.44
N PRO A 822 30.58 21.70 24.21
CA PRO A 822 30.71 20.36 23.65
C PRO A 822 32.17 19.97 23.37
N LEU A 823 33.15 20.87 23.51
CA LEU A 823 34.58 20.61 23.33
C LEU A 823 34.88 19.95 21.98
N PHE A 824 34.65 20.68 20.89
CA PHE A 824 35.07 20.26 19.56
C PHE A 824 36.60 20.20 19.43
N VAL A 825 37.12 19.25 18.64
CA VAL A 825 38.56 19.04 18.43
C VAL A 825 39.25 20.28 17.88
N ASP A 826 38.76 20.84 16.76
CA ASP A 826 39.29 22.09 16.20
C ASP A 826 38.21 22.85 15.41
N PRO A 827 37.36 23.63 16.09
CA PRO A 827 36.30 24.38 15.42
C PRO A 827 36.85 25.43 14.44
N MET A 828 38.10 25.91 14.62
CA MET A 828 38.70 26.91 13.73
C MET A 828 39.03 26.36 12.34
N THR A 829 39.16 25.04 12.20
CA THR A 829 39.34 24.35 10.92
C THR A 829 38.09 23.60 10.47
N ALA A 830 36.94 23.88 11.10
CA ALA A 830 35.64 23.22 10.90
C ALA A 830 35.64 21.72 11.23
N ASP A 831 36.47 21.32 12.22
CA ASP A 831 36.48 19.99 12.79
C ASP A 831 35.63 19.94 14.06
N PHE A 832 34.37 19.51 13.89
CA PHE A 832 33.36 19.45 14.95
C PHE A 832 33.20 18.06 15.56
N ARG A 833 34.21 17.20 15.43
CA ARG A 833 34.28 15.95 16.19
C ARG A 833 34.48 16.27 17.67
N LEU A 834 34.00 15.39 18.55
CA LEU A 834 34.09 15.57 19.99
C LEU A 834 35.49 15.23 20.51
N ALA A 835 36.05 16.10 21.36
CA ALA A 835 37.28 15.80 22.08
C ALA A 835 37.03 14.79 23.22
N SER A 836 38.09 14.11 23.67
CA SER A 836 38.01 13.02 24.66
C SER A 836 37.48 13.40 26.05
N ALA A 837 37.37 14.70 26.35
CA ALA A 837 36.82 15.22 27.61
C ALA A 837 35.43 15.85 27.42
N SER A 838 34.82 15.70 26.24
CA SER A 838 33.56 16.35 25.89
C SER A 838 32.42 15.90 26.82
N PRO A 839 31.55 16.82 27.27
CA PRO A 839 30.34 16.49 28.02
C PRO A 839 29.23 15.90 27.13
N ALA A 840 29.43 15.80 25.82
CA ALA A 840 28.49 15.21 24.87
C ALA A 840 28.69 13.69 24.68
N LEU A 841 29.74 13.12 25.26
CA LEU A 841 30.09 11.70 25.12
C LEU A 841 29.17 10.80 25.96
N ASP A 842 28.63 9.75 25.37
CA ASP A 842 27.80 8.71 26.00
C ASP A 842 26.56 9.26 26.74
N GLU A 843 26.00 10.40 26.31
CA GLU A 843 24.86 11.06 26.96
C GLU A 843 23.55 11.01 26.15
N GLY A 844 23.54 10.41 24.96
CA GLY A 844 22.37 10.36 24.09
C GLY A 844 21.39 9.21 24.34
N ASP A 845 20.19 9.33 23.74
CA ASP A 845 19.15 8.31 23.75
C ASP A 845 19.29 7.36 22.54
N ASN A 846 19.73 6.12 22.80
CA ASN A 846 19.82 5.08 21.78
C ASN A 846 18.49 4.78 21.09
N THR A 847 17.34 4.99 21.77
CA THR A 847 16.03 4.69 21.20
C THR A 847 15.58 5.71 20.16
N ALA A 848 16.21 6.89 20.15
CA ALA A 848 15.99 7.92 19.14
C ALA A 848 16.78 7.68 17.86
N VAL A 849 17.84 6.86 17.89
CA VAL A 849 18.66 6.58 16.70
C VAL A 849 17.79 5.89 15.63
N PRO A 850 17.69 6.45 14.40
CA PRO A 850 16.84 5.88 13.36
C PRO A 850 17.20 4.43 13.02
N GLY A 851 16.18 3.58 12.86
CA GLY A 851 16.38 2.19 12.47
C GLY A 851 17.15 2.08 11.15
N GLY A 852 18.31 1.42 11.18
CA GLY A 852 19.20 1.27 10.02
C GLY A 852 20.34 2.30 9.93
N ALA A 853 20.42 3.29 10.81
CA ALA A 853 21.57 4.19 10.92
C ALA A 853 22.76 3.48 11.58
N LEU A 854 23.57 2.79 10.77
CA LEU A 854 24.72 2.03 11.25
C LEU A 854 25.96 2.90 11.52
N THR A 855 26.04 4.07 10.88
CA THR A 855 27.23 4.91 10.91
C THR A 855 26.92 6.39 11.17
N ASP A 856 27.88 7.07 11.80
CA ASP A 856 27.92 8.52 11.98
C ASP A 856 28.31 9.25 10.68
N LEU A 857 28.47 10.58 10.76
CA LEU A 857 28.82 11.41 9.61
C LEU A 857 30.20 11.09 8.99
N ASP A 858 31.14 10.54 9.76
CA ASP A 858 32.45 10.09 9.25
C ASP A 858 32.41 8.67 8.67
N GLY A 859 31.26 8.00 8.73
CA GLY A 859 31.10 6.62 8.31
C GLY A 859 31.58 5.61 9.36
N ASN A 860 31.86 6.04 10.59
CA ASN A 860 32.22 5.16 11.70
C ASN A 860 30.96 4.62 12.41
N PRO A 861 31.03 3.51 13.18
CA PRO A 861 29.88 3.01 13.93
C PRO A 861 29.19 4.09 14.76
N ARG A 862 27.86 4.21 14.63
CA ARG A 862 27.06 5.26 15.31
C ARG A 862 26.91 5.06 16.81
N VAL A 863 27.08 3.85 17.33
CA VAL A 863 27.00 3.59 18.77
C VAL A 863 28.25 2.84 19.20
N VAL A 864 29.12 3.54 19.91
CA VAL A 864 30.35 3.05 20.54
C VAL A 864 30.16 3.15 22.06
N GLY A 865 30.80 2.29 22.85
CA GLY A 865 30.65 2.34 24.32
C GLY A 865 29.28 1.88 24.87
N GLY A 866 28.26 1.78 24.02
CA GLY A 866 26.92 1.30 24.33
C GLY A 866 25.87 2.40 24.48
N ILE A 867 26.27 3.68 24.43
CA ILE A 867 25.39 4.84 24.44
C ILE A 867 25.84 5.77 23.32
N VAL A 868 24.90 6.28 22.53
CA VAL A 868 25.19 7.21 21.44
C VAL A 868 25.67 8.56 21.99
N ASP A 869 26.66 9.16 21.34
CA ASP A 869 27.08 10.52 21.63
C ASP A 869 26.10 11.55 21.07
N LEU A 870 26.05 12.72 21.69
CA LEU A 870 25.27 13.84 21.17
C LEU A 870 25.94 14.42 19.91
N GLY A 871 25.16 14.69 18.88
CA GLY A 871 25.59 15.34 17.64
C GLY A 871 25.89 14.40 16.48
N ALA A 872 26.42 14.96 15.39
CA ALA A 872 26.61 14.29 14.10
C ALA A 872 27.73 13.24 14.07
N TYR A 873 28.65 13.28 15.04
CA TYR A 873 29.83 12.42 15.11
C TYR A 873 29.76 11.53 16.35
N GLU A 874 30.21 10.29 16.22
CA GLU A 874 30.42 9.38 17.34
C GLU A 874 31.91 9.29 17.64
N PHE A 875 32.28 9.53 18.88
CA PHE A 875 33.63 9.39 19.39
C PHE A 875 34.03 7.91 19.40
N GLN A 876 34.95 7.56 18.52
CA GLN A 876 35.43 6.18 18.35
C GLN A 876 36.39 5.71 19.45
N GLY A 877 36.44 6.42 20.58
CA GLY A 877 37.46 6.27 21.61
C GLY A 877 38.74 7.06 21.27
N ALA A 878 39.54 7.36 22.29
CA ALA A 878 40.85 7.96 22.07
C ALA A 878 41.75 6.95 21.36
N THR A 879 42.04 7.17 20.08
CA THR A 879 43.17 6.53 19.41
C THR A 879 44.43 7.10 20.02
N VAL A 880 44.88 6.54 21.16
CA VAL A 880 46.11 7.00 21.83
C VAL A 880 47.30 6.58 20.97
N CYS A 881 47.94 7.54 20.29
CA CYS A 881 49.22 7.32 19.65
C CYS A 881 50.37 7.86 20.49
N ALA A 882 51.53 7.23 20.35
CA ALA A 882 52.73 7.65 21.06
C ALA A 882 53.06 9.09 20.67
N GLY A 883 53.15 9.99 21.66
CA GLY A 883 53.39 11.41 21.45
C GLY A 883 52.18 12.33 21.54
N ASP A 884 50.95 11.81 21.63
CA ASP A 884 49.73 12.57 21.94
C ASP A 884 49.58 12.69 23.47
N CYS A 885 50.27 13.67 24.04
CA CYS A 885 50.35 13.93 25.47
C CYS A 885 49.04 14.49 26.05
N ASP A 886 48.31 15.30 25.28
CA ASP A 886 47.08 15.94 25.74
C ASP A 886 45.79 15.19 25.36
N ASN A 887 45.93 14.07 24.65
CA ASN A 887 44.86 13.15 24.27
C ASN A 887 43.84 13.80 23.32
N SER A 888 44.35 14.63 22.42
CA SER A 888 43.59 15.32 21.37
C SER A 888 43.33 14.42 20.15
N GLY A 889 43.99 13.25 20.07
CA GLY A 889 43.89 12.33 18.93
C GLY A 889 44.81 12.71 17.76
N ALA A 890 45.75 13.63 17.98
CA ALA A 890 46.81 14.01 17.06
C ALA A 890 48.10 14.30 17.83
N VAL A 891 49.24 14.20 17.16
CA VAL A 891 50.50 14.75 17.67
C VAL A 891 50.69 16.13 17.07
N ASP A 892 50.63 17.18 17.89
CA ASP A 892 50.74 18.57 17.48
C ASP A 892 51.67 19.42 18.39
N PHE A 893 51.57 20.74 18.29
CA PHE A 893 52.43 21.65 19.06
C PHE A 893 52.10 21.68 20.56
N ASN A 894 50.85 21.45 20.93
CA ASN A 894 50.43 21.39 22.33
C ASN A 894 51.06 20.18 23.03
N ASP A 895 51.25 19.07 22.30
CA ASP A 895 51.96 17.90 22.82
C ASP A 895 53.43 18.18 23.11
N LEU A 896 54.13 18.89 22.21
CA LEU A 896 55.52 19.27 22.44
C LEU A 896 55.67 20.14 23.69
N VAL A 897 54.70 21.02 23.93
CA VAL A 897 54.65 21.86 25.13
C VAL A 897 54.39 21.01 26.37
N SER A 898 53.45 20.05 26.30
CA SER A 898 53.14 19.11 27.38
C SER A 898 54.34 18.22 27.73
N MET A 899 55.07 17.70 26.73
CA MET A 899 56.30 16.93 26.95
C MET A 899 57.35 17.73 27.72
N LEU A 900 57.55 19.01 27.37
CA LEU A 900 58.51 19.88 28.08
C LEU A 900 58.18 20.05 29.57
N PHE A 901 56.90 19.95 29.96
CA PHE A 901 56.48 19.99 31.36
C PHE A 901 56.64 18.64 32.08
N GLU A 902 56.66 17.53 31.33
CA GLU A 902 56.77 16.15 31.85
C GLU A 902 58.20 15.58 31.81
N PHE A 903 59.21 16.38 31.42
CA PHE A 903 60.60 15.92 31.33
C PHE A 903 61.11 15.26 32.62
N GLY A 904 61.57 14.01 32.48
CA GLY A 904 62.07 13.17 33.57
C GLY A 904 60.98 12.54 34.44
N ASN A 905 59.71 12.71 34.10
CA ASN A 905 58.59 12.05 34.74
C ASN A 905 58.30 10.69 34.05
N MET A 906 57.91 9.68 34.83
CA MET A 906 57.62 8.32 34.33
C MET A 906 56.13 7.96 34.40
N SER A 907 55.26 8.92 34.71
CA SER A 907 53.85 8.65 34.98
C SER A 907 52.95 8.68 33.75
N ASP A 908 53.35 9.34 32.67
CA ASP A 908 52.53 9.46 31.47
C ASP A 908 53.17 8.76 30.27
N ALA A 909 52.71 7.53 30.01
CA ALA A 909 53.19 6.70 28.91
C ALA A 909 52.84 7.27 27.52
N ARG A 910 51.96 8.28 27.45
CA ARG A 910 51.57 8.93 26.19
C ARG A 910 52.63 9.91 25.71
N CYS A 911 53.33 10.54 26.64
CA CYS A 911 54.45 11.44 26.37
C CYS A 911 55.78 10.73 26.09
N ASP A 912 55.83 9.41 26.23
CA ASP A 912 56.98 8.54 25.90
C ASP A 912 56.87 8.10 24.43
N ALA A 913 56.99 9.06 23.53
CA ALA A 913 56.81 8.90 22.09
C ALA A 913 57.76 7.87 21.46
N ASP A 914 58.93 7.62 22.05
CA ASP A 914 59.88 6.60 21.58
C ASP A 914 59.84 5.29 22.39
N SER A 915 58.94 5.19 23.38
CA SER A 915 58.74 4.03 24.25
C SER A 915 60.00 3.59 25.00
N SER A 916 60.88 4.53 25.33
CA SER A 916 62.10 4.28 26.11
C SER A 916 61.83 4.08 27.61
N GLY A 917 60.62 4.42 28.08
CA GLY A 917 60.19 4.34 29.47
C GLY A 917 60.43 5.62 30.27
N SER A 918 60.78 6.74 29.62
CA SER A 918 60.97 8.04 30.26
C SER A 918 60.81 9.19 29.28
N VAL A 919 60.08 10.24 29.67
CA VAL A 919 59.93 11.45 28.84
C VAL A 919 61.23 12.26 28.84
N ASP A 920 61.94 12.28 27.71
CA ASP A 920 63.17 13.01 27.48
C ASP A 920 63.23 13.73 26.11
N PHE A 921 64.42 14.17 25.70
CA PHE A 921 64.58 14.92 24.46
C PHE A 921 64.32 14.08 23.20
N ASN A 922 64.50 12.76 23.26
CA ASN A 922 64.25 11.87 22.15
C ASN A 922 62.76 11.74 21.86
N ASP A 923 61.90 11.83 22.88
CA ASP A 923 60.45 11.87 22.70
C ASP A 923 60.01 13.10 21.93
N LEU A 924 60.61 14.26 22.21
CA LEU A 924 60.34 15.50 21.45
C LEU A 924 60.72 15.36 19.97
N VAL A 925 61.79 14.63 19.69
CA VAL A 925 62.24 14.35 18.33
C VAL A 925 61.33 13.32 17.66
N ALA A 926 60.91 12.28 18.39
CA ALA A 926 59.99 11.25 17.90
C ALA A 926 58.61 11.84 17.59
N ALA A 927 58.08 12.71 18.46
CA ALA A 927 56.82 13.43 18.26
C ALA A 927 56.81 14.22 16.94
N LEU A 928 57.92 14.88 16.59
CA LEU A 928 58.04 15.61 15.31
C LEU A 928 57.93 14.70 14.07
N PHE A 929 58.24 13.41 14.19
CA PHE A 929 58.03 12.43 13.11
C PHE A 929 56.62 11.84 13.10
N LEU A 930 55.86 12.03 14.17
CA LEU A 930 54.50 11.54 14.35
C LEU A 930 53.44 12.65 14.16
N PHE A 931 53.88 13.87 13.82
CA PHE A 931 53.03 15.05 13.66
C PHE A 931 51.85 14.80 12.71
N GLY A 932 50.63 15.03 13.20
CA GLY A 932 49.39 14.74 12.50
C GLY A 932 48.43 13.85 13.31
N PRO A 933 47.25 13.55 12.75
CA PRO A 933 46.26 12.70 13.42
C PRO A 933 46.82 11.30 13.71
N CYS A 934 46.45 10.74 14.86
CA CYS A 934 46.78 9.37 15.22
C CYS A 934 46.21 8.40 14.19
N ALA A 935 47.05 7.50 13.66
CA ALA A 935 46.74 6.60 12.56
C ALA A 935 46.12 5.26 12.99
#